data_AF-A0A3S4VDX4-F1
#
_entry.id   AF-A0A3S4VDX4-F1
#
_cell.length_a   1.000
_cell.length_b   1.000
_cell.length_c   1.000
_cell.angle_alpha   90.00
_cell.angle_beta   90.00
_cell.angle_gamma   90.00
#
_symmetry.space_group_name_H-M   'P 1'
#
loop_
_entity.id
_entity.type
_entity.pdbx_description
1 polymer ?
#
loop_
_entity_poly.entity_id
_entity_poly.type
_entity_poly.pdbx_seq_one_letter_code
_entity_poly.pdbx_strand_id
1 'polypeptide(L)'
;MRGRDKVAILGGGMAGLSAAWRLSEPGWRDRFESITVYQRGWRLGGKAASSRGAHGRIEEHGLHIWLGSYENAFALLRECYAELDRASTDPDAPVRTWDQALVPADELGMADRWAGQWSVWPGKFSRNDELPGEPDADGREVTATDLARRTLGLILDFADSLAAEAPAPARTAFPLRALDQLRRGALTALAVLADAGSDPPAGRRLFDAPLDGVRDPLDYEHRPEHRRFWLLLSVLTATARGVIVDNLVTDPQGFRAINDEEYGDWLLRHGAHPDVLDFALIRGLYDMVFGYADGDCARPTFAAGLGVLLTGIALFQYKGAFFWKMTAGMGDVVIAPLYQVLRRRGVRFEFFHRVDGLHLDARRQAIETITMGRQVHLAPGHDRYEPLIRVGGLPVFPAAPLADQLRPRGDLAGLECHFGDDRRDVETRVLRRGTDFDRVVLAASLGMVELICGELIADRPEWRDMTRRVRTVATQSFQLWLRSSEDQLGWGRPGVTTSGYVAPFDTWASMPQTLWAEAWPAEDRPRAVAYFCGVLDAPWPVESAPADYLRRCRQRVSATAADHLDRHVGLYLPGAVTERGFAWELLCGNGDSRGSAALDTQHVSVNIDPSDRYVQSVPGSDKYRLRADESGYDNLVLAGDWTDSGLNAGCIEAAVMSGLQAANTLLGRGRLHRIRGFHLP
;
A
#
# COMPACT_ATOMS: atom_id res chain seq x y z
N MET A 1 -33.51 -27.95 14.26
CA MET A 1 -33.16 -26.57 13.87
C MET A 1 -31.68 -26.55 13.57
N ARG A 2 -31.23 -26.09 12.39
CA ARG A 2 -29.79 -25.86 12.17
C ARG A 2 -29.36 -24.75 13.14
N GLY A 3 -28.21 -24.92 13.79
CA GLY A 3 -27.60 -23.87 14.61
C GLY A 3 -27.26 -22.63 13.77
N ARG A 4 -26.91 -21.53 14.43
CA ARG A 4 -26.37 -20.34 13.75
C ARG A 4 -24.99 -20.67 13.17
N ASP A 5 -24.66 -20.12 12.00
CA ASP A 5 -23.40 -20.43 11.32
C ASP A 5 -22.18 -19.94 12.13
N LYS A 6 -21.09 -20.72 12.12
CA LYS A 6 -19.76 -20.34 12.64
C LYS A 6 -18.87 -19.84 11.50
N VAL A 7 -18.23 -18.69 11.65
CA VAL A 7 -17.36 -18.10 10.62
C VAL A 7 -15.89 -18.24 11.01
N ALA A 8 -15.09 -18.87 10.15
CA ALA A 8 -13.64 -18.90 10.23
C ALA A 8 -13.02 -17.92 9.23
N ILE A 9 -12.24 -16.95 9.71
CA ILE A 9 -11.50 -15.99 8.89
C ILE A 9 -10.03 -16.38 8.93
N LEU A 10 -9.46 -16.71 7.77
CA LEU A 10 -8.09 -17.21 7.65
C LEU A 10 -7.15 -16.07 7.27
N GLY A 11 -6.57 -15.41 8.27
CA GLY A 11 -5.66 -14.27 8.10
C GLY A 11 -6.14 -13.01 8.81
N GLY A 12 -5.27 -12.42 9.64
CA GLY A 12 -5.50 -11.20 10.41
C GLY A 12 -4.96 -9.93 9.76
N GLY A 13 -4.85 -9.89 8.42
CA GLY A 13 -4.53 -8.67 7.67
C GLY A 13 -5.77 -7.78 7.45
N MET A 14 -5.59 -6.63 6.80
CA MET A 14 -6.66 -5.65 6.60
C MET A 14 -7.93 -6.22 5.94
N ALA A 15 -7.81 -7.12 4.97
CA ALA A 15 -8.97 -7.75 4.34
C ALA A 15 -9.76 -8.62 5.34
N GLY A 16 -9.09 -9.45 6.13
CA GLY A 16 -9.72 -10.28 7.15
C GLY A 16 -10.32 -9.45 8.29
N LEU A 17 -9.63 -8.41 8.74
CA LEU A 17 -10.14 -7.50 9.78
C LEU A 17 -11.34 -6.68 9.29
N SER A 18 -11.36 -6.27 8.02
CA SER A 18 -12.51 -5.56 7.42
C SER A 18 -13.71 -6.49 7.23
N ALA A 19 -13.48 -7.76 6.87
CA ALA A 19 -14.54 -8.75 6.86
C ALA A 19 -15.11 -8.97 8.26
N ALA A 20 -14.25 -9.14 9.27
CA ALA A 20 -14.65 -9.25 10.67
C ALA A 20 -15.42 -8.01 11.15
N TRP A 21 -15.01 -6.81 10.73
CA TRP A 21 -15.69 -5.55 11.03
C TRP A 21 -17.15 -5.56 10.56
N ARG A 22 -17.38 -5.86 9.29
CA ARG A 22 -18.73 -5.87 8.70
C ARG A 22 -19.58 -7.04 9.21
N LEU A 23 -18.99 -8.21 9.45
CA LEU A 23 -19.69 -9.38 9.98
C LEU A 23 -20.11 -9.20 11.45
N SER A 24 -19.37 -8.41 12.22
CA SER A 24 -19.61 -8.19 13.66
C SER A 24 -20.41 -6.91 13.97
N GLU A 25 -21.08 -6.31 12.98
CA GLU A 25 -22.01 -5.20 13.19
C GLU A 25 -23.10 -5.55 14.24
N PRO A 26 -23.73 -4.56 14.90
CA PRO A 26 -24.76 -4.80 15.91
C PRO A 26 -25.84 -5.80 15.43
N GLY A 27 -26.19 -6.75 16.30
CA GLY A 27 -27.12 -7.84 15.96
C GLY A 27 -26.48 -9.06 15.28
N TRP A 28 -25.15 -9.09 15.08
CA TRP A 28 -24.49 -10.23 14.40
C TRP A 28 -24.75 -11.58 15.07
N ARG A 29 -24.92 -11.60 16.39
CA ARG A 29 -25.20 -12.83 17.16
C ARG A 29 -26.54 -13.45 16.77
N ASP A 30 -27.47 -12.72 16.16
CA ASP A 30 -28.72 -13.31 15.65
C ASP A 30 -28.47 -14.20 14.42
N ARG A 31 -27.34 -14.00 13.73
CA ARG A 31 -26.99 -14.68 12.48
C ARG A 31 -25.89 -15.72 12.66
N PHE A 32 -24.86 -15.38 13.43
CA PHE A 32 -23.68 -16.23 13.62
C PHE A 32 -23.53 -16.67 15.07
N GLU A 33 -23.06 -17.90 15.28
CA GLU A 33 -22.69 -18.40 16.61
C GLU A 33 -21.34 -17.82 17.04
N SER A 34 -20.38 -17.74 16.12
CA SER A 34 -19.05 -17.18 16.37
C SER A 34 -18.41 -16.65 15.10
N ILE A 35 -17.55 -15.65 15.26
CA ILE A 35 -16.62 -15.16 14.24
C ILE A 35 -15.22 -15.32 14.82
N THR A 36 -14.37 -16.11 14.18
CA THR A 36 -13.01 -16.42 14.66
C THR A 36 -11.99 -16.08 13.58
N VAL A 37 -11.04 -15.22 13.93
CA VAL A 37 -9.87 -14.89 13.09
C VAL A 37 -8.71 -15.77 13.50
N TYR A 38 -8.20 -16.58 12.57
CA TYR A 38 -7.00 -17.39 12.74
C TYR A 38 -5.79 -16.63 12.20
N GLN A 39 -4.75 -16.52 13.02
CA GLN A 39 -3.55 -15.75 12.71
C GLN A 39 -2.29 -16.59 12.94
N ARG A 40 -1.38 -16.61 11.95
CA ARG A 40 -0.02 -17.11 12.12
C ARG A 40 0.77 -16.13 12.99
N GLY A 41 1.51 -16.63 13.97
CA GLY A 41 2.32 -15.79 14.86
C GLY A 41 1.49 -14.99 15.87
N TRP A 42 2.07 -13.90 16.37
CA TRP A 42 1.58 -13.20 17.57
C TRP A 42 0.99 -11.82 17.29
N ARG A 43 1.15 -11.28 16.07
CA ARG A 43 0.62 -9.96 15.70
C ARG A 43 -0.31 -10.03 14.50
N LEU A 44 -1.14 -9.01 14.38
CA LEU A 44 -2.07 -8.79 13.27
C LEU A 44 -1.48 -7.78 12.28
N GLY A 45 -2.18 -7.55 11.17
CA GLY A 45 -1.85 -6.51 10.18
C GLY A 45 -1.41 -7.07 8.83
N GLY A 46 -0.79 -8.25 8.78
CA GLY A 46 -0.23 -8.80 7.54
C GLY A 46 0.77 -7.82 6.93
N LYS A 47 0.60 -7.43 5.66
CA LYS A 47 1.44 -6.41 5.00
C LYS A 47 1.35 -5.00 5.62
N ALA A 48 0.40 -4.78 6.53
CA ALA A 48 0.23 -3.57 7.33
C ALA A 48 0.75 -3.75 8.78
N ALA A 49 1.50 -4.81 9.05
CA ALA A 49 2.06 -5.06 10.36
C ALA A 49 3.16 -4.03 10.69
N SER A 50 3.16 -3.64 11.95
CA SER A 50 4.16 -2.80 12.59
C SER A 50 4.44 -3.37 13.97
N SER A 51 5.66 -3.22 14.47
CA SER A 51 6.03 -3.63 15.82
C SER A 51 6.81 -2.57 16.57
N ARG A 52 6.89 -2.72 17.89
CA ARG A 52 7.80 -1.94 18.73
C ARG A 52 9.05 -2.74 19.07
N GLY A 53 10.18 -2.25 18.55
CA GLY A 53 11.50 -2.80 18.78
C GLY A 53 12.19 -2.24 20.02
N ALA A 54 13.53 -2.28 20.02
CA ALA A 54 14.35 -1.67 21.06
C ALA A 54 13.98 -0.18 21.26
N HIS A 55 13.95 0.27 22.50
CA HIS A 55 13.52 1.63 22.88
C HIS A 55 12.10 1.99 22.43
N GLY A 56 11.26 0.99 22.14
CA GLY A 56 9.91 1.22 21.64
C GLY A 56 9.88 1.86 20.26
N ARG A 57 10.98 1.79 19.48
CA ARG A 57 11.03 2.33 18.12
C ARG A 57 10.04 1.63 17.20
N ILE A 58 9.51 2.35 16.22
CA ILE A 58 8.53 1.81 15.27
C ILE A 58 9.25 1.03 14.18
N GLU A 59 8.97 -0.27 14.08
CA GLU A 59 9.52 -1.18 13.09
C GLU A 59 8.40 -1.59 12.13
N GLU A 60 8.33 -0.91 10.98
CA GLU A 60 7.31 -1.15 9.96
C GLU A 60 7.69 -2.33 9.05
N HIS A 61 6.68 -3.06 8.55
CA HIS A 61 6.88 -4.02 7.47
C HIS A 61 7.41 -3.36 6.18
N GLY A 62 7.04 -2.12 5.94
CA GLY A 62 7.47 -1.31 4.79
C GLY A 62 6.99 0.13 4.92
N LEU A 63 7.21 0.94 3.90
CA LEU A 63 6.69 2.31 3.90
C LEU A 63 5.18 2.29 3.64
N HIS A 64 4.38 2.87 4.55
CA HIS A 64 2.94 3.05 4.38
C HIS A 64 2.56 4.52 4.41
N ILE A 65 1.83 4.94 3.37
CA ILE A 65 1.23 6.27 3.25
C ILE A 65 -0.16 6.07 2.64
N TRP A 66 -1.18 6.74 3.17
CA TRP A 66 -2.53 6.64 2.63
C TRP A 66 -2.77 7.76 1.63
N LEU A 67 -3.39 7.44 0.50
CA LEU A 67 -3.91 8.46 -0.39
C LEU A 67 -5.17 9.06 0.23
N GLY A 68 -5.33 10.38 0.14
CA GLY A 68 -6.55 11.06 0.57
C GLY A 68 -7.80 10.67 -0.22
N SER A 69 -7.67 9.84 -1.24
CA SER A 69 -8.77 9.28 -2.04
C SER A 69 -9.25 7.90 -1.53
N TYR A 70 -8.66 7.36 -0.46
CA TYR A 70 -9.02 6.05 0.10
C TYR A 70 -10.29 6.12 0.98
N GLU A 71 -11.45 6.13 0.35
CA GLU A 71 -12.73 6.31 1.05
C GLU A 71 -13.07 5.18 2.04
N ASN A 72 -12.86 3.92 1.66
CA ASN A 72 -13.29 2.79 2.49
C ASN A 72 -12.34 2.57 3.67
N ALA A 73 -11.03 2.70 3.47
CA ALA A 73 -10.05 2.58 4.54
C ALA A 73 -10.21 3.69 5.60
N PHE A 74 -10.40 4.94 5.16
CA PHE A 74 -10.69 6.04 6.09
C PHE A 74 -12.04 5.88 6.78
N ALA A 75 -13.10 5.48 6.07
CA ALA A 75 -14.41 5.23 6.67
C ALA A 75 -14.31 4.20 7.81
N LEU A 76 -13.67 3.06 7.53
CA LEU A 76 -13.44 2.01 8.51
C LEU A 76 -12.69 2.53 9.74
N LEU A 77 -11.63 3.32 9.53
CA LEU A 77 -10.82 3.84 10.63
C LEU A 77 -11.61 4.86 11.47
N ARG A 78 -12.39 5.73 10.83
CA ARG A 78 -13.26 6.71 11.50
C ARG A 78 -14.31 6.03 12.36
N GLU A 79 -15.02 5.06 11.80
CA GLU A 79 -15.99 4.24 12.53
C GLU A 79 -15.31 3.49 13.69
N CYS A 80 -14.10 2.96 13.46
CA CYS A 80 -13.30 2.30 14.48
C CYS A 80 -12.96 3.22 15.65
N TYR A 81 -12.46 4.43 15.41
CA TYR A 81 -12.12 5.35 16.51
C TYR A 81 -13.36 5.88 17.23
N ALA A 82 -14.46 6.12 16.50
CA ALA A 82 -15.73 6.52 17.09
C ALA A 82 -16.29 5.44 18.04
N GLU A 83 -16.29 4.17 17.63
CA GLU A 83 -16.68 3.06 18.51
C GLU A 83 -15.60 2.73 19.56
N LEU A 84 -14.33 3.01 19.25
CA LEU A 84 -13.26 2.82 20.21
C LEU A 84 -13.53 3.65 21.45
N ASP A 85 -13.95 4.91 21.27
CA ASP A 85 -14.21 5.89 22.31
C ASP A 85 -13.09 5.86 23.37
N ARG A 86 -11.89 6.29 22.97
CA ARG A 86 -10.72 6.27 23.87
C ARG A 86 -10.94 7.10 25.11
N ALA A 87 -11.74 8.17 25.03
CA ALA A 87 -12.05 9.00 26.19
C ALA A 87 -12.65 8.17 27.34
N SER A 88 -13.53 7.22 27.01
CA SER A 88 -14.15 6.33 28.00
C SER A 88 -13.36 5.04 28.25
N THR A 89 -12.70 4.50 27.23
CA THR A 89 -12.17 3.13 27.27
C THR A 89 -10.68 3.03 27.52
N ASP A 90 -9.93 4.09 27.24
CA ASP A 90 -8.47 4.16 27.38
C ASP A 90 -7.99 5.63 27.47
N PRO A 91 -8.37 6.38 28.54
CA PRO A 91 -8.20 7.84 28.60
C PRO A 91 -6.74 8.30 28.59
N ASP A 92 -5.83 7.41 28.99
CA ASP A 92 -4.38 7.63 29.02
C ASP A 92 -3.72 7.52 27.63
N ALA A 93 -4.44 7.00 26.63
CA ALA A 93 -3.91 6.91 25.29
C ALA A 93 -3.80 8.30 24.64
N PRO A 94 -2.62 8.65 24.08
CA PRO A 94 -2.38 9.97 23.50
C PRO A 94 -3.12 10.21 22.18
N VAL A 95 -3.45 9.16 21.43
CA VAL A 95 -4.18 9.23 20.15
C VAL A 95 -5.62 8.77 20.37
N ARG A 96 -6.55 9.71 20.42
CA ARG A 96 -7.96 9.50 20.77
C ARG A 96 -8.90 9.39 19.58
N THR A 97 -8.57 10.07 18.49
CA THR A 97 -9.39 10.15 17.27
C THR A 97 -8.56 9.82 16.04
N TRP A 98 -9.23 9.47 14.93
CA TRP A 98 -8.57 9.04 13.70
C TRP A 98 -7.72 10.17 13.06
N ASP A 99 -8.11 11.43 13.22
CA ASP A 99 -7.43 12.63 12.72
C ASP A 99 -6.22 13.05 13.58
N GLN A 100 -6.05 12.40 14.75
CA GLN A 100 -4.80 12.41 15.51
C GLN A 100 -3.89 11.24 15.11
N ALA A 101 -4.47 10.16 14.58
CA ALA A 101 -3.76 8.97 14.13
C ALA A 101 -3.11 9.18 12.76
N LEU A 102 -3.80 9.85 11.84
CA LEU A 102 -3.28 10.22 10.53
C LEU A 102 -3.36 11.74 10.34
N VAL A 103 -2.25 12.33 9.90
CA VAL A 103 -2.14 13.76 9.62
C VAL A 103 -1.94 13.99 8.12
N PRO A 104 -2.46 15.10 7.57
CA PRO A 104 -2.30 15.42 6.16
C PRO A 104 -0.83 15.69 5.80
N ALA A 105 -0.41 15.17 4.65
CA ALA A 105 0.88 15.40 4.02
C ALA A 105 0.65 15.90 2.58
N ASP A 106 0.81 17.20 2.38
CA ASP A 106 0.53 17.90 1.13
C ASP A 106 1.76 18.07 0.23
N GLU A 107 2.96 17.80 0.75
CA GLU A 107 4.20 17.87 0.01
C GLU A 107 4.77 16.48 -0.31
N LEU A 108 5.18 16.30 -1.56
CA LEU A 108 5.91 15.14 -2.06
C LEU A 108 7.12 15.61 -2.86
N GLY A 109 8.01 14.69 -3.20
CA GLY A 109 9.07 14.96 -4.16
C GLY A 109 9.22 13.86 -5.19
N MET A 110 9.83 14.20 -6.30
CA MET A 110 10.24 13.27 -7.33
C MET A 110 11.73 13.46 -7.56
N ALA A 111 12.52 12.39 -7.45
CA ALA A 111 13.91 12.46 -7.86
C ALA A 111 13.97 12.49 -9.40
N ASP A 112 14.60 13.53 -9.93
CA ASP A 112 14.72 13.77 -11.35
C ASP A 112 16.19 13.84 -11.76
N ARG A 113 16.49 13.33 -12.97
CA ARG A 113 17.84 13.25 -13.49
C ARG A 113 17.98 14.13 -14.71
N TRP A 114 18.85 15.14 -14.61
CA TRP A 114 19.15 16.07 -15.68
C TRP A 114 20.67 16.28 -15.80
N ALA A 115 21.19 16.28 -17.03
CA ALA A 115 22.62 16.40 -17.32
C ALA A 115 23.53 15.46 -16.49
N GLY A 116 23.04 14.24 -16.19
CA GLY A 116 23.76 13.25 -15.39
C GLY A 116 23.75 13.50 -13.88
N GLN A 117 23.06 14.54 -13.40
CA GLN A 117 22.91 14.87 -11.99
C GLN A 117 21.50 14.60 -11.49
N TRP A 118 21.39 14.15 -10.25
CA TRP A 118 20.12 13.94 -9.56
C TRP A 118 19.74 15.16 -8.74
N SER A 119 18.46 15.48 -8.73
CA SER A 119 17.85 16.51 -7.90
C SER A 119 16.50 16.04 -7.38
N VAL A 120 16.03 16.59 -6.27
CA VAL A 120 14.66 16.39 -5.81
C VAL A 120 13.82 17.53 -6.33
N TRP A 121 12.84 17.21 -7.16
CA TRP A 121 11.79 18.11 -7.61
C TRP A 121 10.61 18.05 -6.63
N PRO A 122 10.38 19.07 -5.80
CA PRO A 122 9.28 19.10 -4.84
C PRO A 122 7.97 19.48 -5.52
N GLY A 123 6.88 18.84 -5.10
CA GLY A 123 5.52 19.16 -5.47
C GLY A 123 4.66 19.37 -4.23
N LYS A 124 3.80 20.38 -4.25
CA LYS A 124 2.84 20.65 -3.18
C LYS A 124 1.44 20.65 -3.76
N PHE A 125 0.60 19.72 -3.30
CA PHE A 125 -0.81 19.68 -3.69
C PHE A 125 -1.66 20.56 -2.77
N SER A 126 -2.52 21.38 -3.34
CA SER A 126 -3.45 22.23 -2.59
C SER A 126 -4.41 21.38 -1.75
N ARG A 127 -4.63 21.79 -0.49
CA ARG A 127 -5.63 21.14 0.37
C ARG A 127 -7.06 21.55 -0.02
N ASN A 128 -8.04 20.74 0.36
CA ASN A 128 -9.45 21.12 0.36
C ASN A 128 -10.06 20.90 1.76
N ASP A 129 -11.27 21.43 1.99
CA ASP A 129 -11.96 21.35 3.28
C ASP A 129 -12.70 20.00 3.49
N GLU A 130 -12.55 19.07 2.56
CA GLU A 130 -13.15 17.74 2.65
C GLU A 130 -12.27 16.81 3.49
N LEU A 131 -12.87 15.73 3.98
CA LEU A 131 -12.15 14.68 4.67
C LEU A 131 -12.48 13.31 4.04
N PRO A 132 -11.50 12.41 3.95
CA PRO A 132 -11.77 11.08 3.42
C PRO A 132 -12.64 10.27 4.38
N GLY A 133 -13.51 9.42 3.83
CA GLY A 133 -14.32 8.50 4.62
C GLY A 133 -15.45 9.16 5.42
N GLU A 134 -15.88 10.37 5.07
CA GLU A 134 -17.02 11.04 5.74
C GLU A 134 -18.28 10.15 5.78
N PRO A 135 -19.04 10.09 6.89
CA PRO A 135 -20.16 9.16 7.07
C PRO A 135 -21.20 9.19 5.95
N ASP A 136 -21.53 10.38 5.47
CA ASP A 136 -22.60 10.61 4.48
C ASP A 136 -22.09 10.63 3.04
N ALA A 137 -20.77 10.52 2.82
CA ALA A 137 -20.19 10.51 1.48
C ALA A 137 -20.19 9.09 0.87
N ASP A 138 -20.65 8.96 -0.37
CA ASP A 138 -20.54 7.72 -1.14
C ASP A 138 -19.19 7.61 -1.90
N GLY A 139 -18.41 8.68 -1.93
CA GLY A 139 -17.12 8.77 -2.61
C GLY A 139 -17.20 8.80 -4.14
N ARG A 140 -18.37 9.01 -4.73
CA ARG A 140 -18.61 9.01 -6.18
C ARG A 140 -19.15 10.34 -6.71
N GLU A 141 -19.46 11.27 -5.81
CA GLU A 141 -19.92 12.61 -6.17
C GLU A 141 -18.78 13.42 -6.80
N VAL A 142 -18.80 13.53 -8.13
CA VAL A 142 -17.93 14.43 -8.88
C VAL A 142 -18.79 15.26 -9.82
N THR A 143 -18.99 16.53 -9.48
CA THR A 143 -19.67 17.44 -10.39
C THR A 143 -18.70 17.95 -11.46
N ALA A 144 -19.21 18.35 -12.63
CA ALA A 144 -18.39 19.00 -13.66
C ALA A 144 -17.67 20.25 -13.11
N THR A 145 -18.31 20.98 -12.20
CA THR A 145 -17.71 22.13 -11.52
C THR A 145 -16.57 21.74 -10.58
N ASP A 146 -16.67 20.61 -9.88
CA ASP A 146 -15.60 20.12 -9.01
C ASP A 146 -14.41 19.64 -9.84
N LEU A 147 -14.67 18.92 -10.94
CA LEU A 147 -13.64 18.50 -11.88
C LEU A 147 -12.89 19.69 -12.47
N ALA A 148 -13.61 20.73 -12.91
CA ALA A 148 -13.00 21.96 -13.45
C ALA A 148 -12.18 22.69 -12.38
N ARG A 149 -12.72 22.87 -11.17
CA ARG A 149 -12.02 23.49 -10.04
C ARG A 149 -10.74 22.74 -9.70
N ARG A 150 -10.82 21.41 -9.62
CA ARG A 150 -9.69 20.54 -9.30
C ARG A 150 -8.64 20.54 -10.40
N THR A 151 -9.05 20.52 -11.67
CA THR A 151 -8.15 20.64 -12.82
C THR A 151 -7.36 21.94 -12.76
N LEU A 152 -8.03 23.06 -12.50
CA LEU A 152 -7.36 24.36 -12.34
C LEU A 152 -6.39 24.36 -11.16
N GLY A 153 -6.80 23.81 -10.01
CA GLY A 153 -5.94 23.68 -8.83
C GLY A 153 -4.66 22.89 -9.13
N LEU A 154 -4.78 21.72 -9.77
CA LEU A 154 -3.64 20.89 -10.17
C LEU A 154 -2.69 21.60 -11.15
N ILE A 155 -3.22 22.39 -12.09
CA ILE A 155 -2.41 23.20 -13.01
C ILE A 155 -1.62 24.26 -12.25
N LEU A 156 -2.26 24.92 -11.27
CA LEU A 156 -1.60 25.94 -10.42
C LEU A 156 -0.53 25.31 -9.54
N ASP A 157 -0.85 24.21 -8.85
CA ASP A 157 0.09 23.44 -8.03
C ASP A 157 1.32 23.00 -8.84
N PHE A 158 1.10 22.51 -10.06
CA PHE A 158 2.18 22.13 -10.96
C PHE A 158 3.02 23.33 -11.39
N ALA A 159 2.40 24.45 -11.77
CA ALA A 159 3.14 25.65 -12.17
C ALA A 159 3.97 26.24 -11.03
N ASP A 160 3.45 26.23 -9.80
CA ASP A 160 4.17 26.63 -8.60
C ASP A 160 5.37 25.71 -8.33
N SER A 161 5.23 24.41 -8.57
CA SER A 161 6.33 23.44 -8.45
C SER A 161 7.49 23.73 -9.40
N LEU A 162 7.21 24.24 -10.61
CA LEU A 162 8.23 24.63 -11.58
C LEU A 162 8.91 25.96 -11.19
N ALA A 163 8.16 26.89 -10.63
CA ALA A 163 8.67 28.20 -10.22
C ALA A 163 9.56 28.15 -8.97
N ALA A 164 9.35 27.17 -8.10
CA ALA A 164 10.10 27.00 -6.85
C ALA A 164 11.61 26.76 -7.07
N GLU A 165 12.00 26.17 -8.21
CA GLU A 165 13.40 25.89 -8.55
C GLU A 165 14.07 26.97 -9.43
N ALA A 166 13.30 27.87 -10.05
CA ALA A 166 13.84 28.87 -10.97
C ALA A 166 14.63 29.98 -10.24
N PRO A 167 15.83 30.37 -10.73
CA PRO A 167 16.58 31.50 -10.19
C PRO A 167 15.76 32.80 -10.27
N ALA A 168 15.95 33.71 -9.31
CA ALA A 168 15.09 34.87 -9.07
C ALA A 168 14.66 35.70 -10.30
N PRO A 169 15.49 35.97 -11.34
CA PRO A 169 15.05 36.74 -12.50
C PRO A 169 14.22 35.95 -13.53
N ALA A 170 14.13 34.61 -13.44
CA ALA A 170 13.34 33.75 -14.32
C ALA A 170 11.88 33.54 -13.84
N ARG A 171 11.57 33.92 -12.59
CA ARG A 171 10.26 33.74 -11.96
C ARG A 171 9.12 34.53 -12.61
N THR A 172 9.41 35.55 -13.42
CA THR A 172 8.41 36.56 -13.85
C THR A 172 7.96 36.45 -15.31
N ALA A 173 8.68 35.75 -16.20
CA ALA A 173 8.40 35.77 -17.65
C ALA A 173 7.78 34.48 -18.22
N PHE A 174 8.13 33.31 -17.66
CA PHE A 174 7.68 32.00 -18.14
C PHE A 174 6.27 31.59 -17.65
N PRO A 175 5.86 31.82 -16.39
CA PRO A 175 4.61 31.26 -15.88
C PRO A 175 3.39 31.86 -16.60
N LEU A 176 3.32 33.18 -16.77
CA LEU A 176 2.05 33.83 -17.11
C LEU A 176 1.56 33.55 -18.54
N ARG A 177 2.43 33.53 -19.57
CA ARG A 177 1.98 33.26 -20.96
C ARG A 177 1.70 31.79 -21.22
N ALA A 178 2.51 30.89 -20.69
CA ALA A 178 2.29 29.45 -20.78
C ALA A 178 1.06 29.04 -19.95
N LEU A 179 0.87 29.60 -18.74
CA LEU A 179 -0.35 29.44 -17.95
C LEU A 179 -1.57 30.01 -18.66
N ASP A 180 -1.47 31.14 -19.35
CA ASP A 180 -2.61 31.70 -20.10
C ASP A 180 -2.98 30.84 -21.31
N GLN A 181 -1.99 30.21 -21.95
CA GLN A 181 -2.20 29.23 -23.03
C GLN A 181 -2.73 27.90 -22.51
N LEU A 182 -2.23 27.40 -21.37
CA LEU A 182 -2.75 26.20 -20.68
C LEU A 182 -4.15 26.43 -20.16
N ARG A 183 -4.42 27.59 -19.56
CA ARG A 183 -5.75 27.99 -19.09
C ARG A 183 -6.71 28.08 -20.27
N ARG A 184 -6.31 28.70 -21.38
CA ARG A 184 -7.14 28.75 -22.61
C ARG A 184 -7.31 27.38 -23.26
N GLY A 185 -6.29 26.54 -23.28
CA GLY A 185 -6.33 25.17 -23.79
C GLY A 185 -7.21 24.26 -22.95
N ALA A 186 -7.07 24.32 -21.62
CA ALA A 186 -7.89 23.60 -20.66
C ALA A 186 -9.34 24.08 -20.68
N LEU A 187 -9.60 25.39 -20.75
CA LEU A 187 -10.96 25.93 -20.91
C LEU A 187 -11.58 25.50 -22.25
N THR A 188 -10.81 25.49 -23.34
CA THR A 188 -11.28 24.98 -24.64
C THR A 188 -11.56 23.48 -24.58
N ALA A 189 -10.67 22.68 -23.98
CA ALA A 189 -10.87 21.24 -23.82
C ALA A 189 -12.07 20.92 -22.93
N LEU A 190 -12.25 21.64 -21.82
CA LEU A 190 -13.42 21.52 -20.93
C LEU A 190 -14.71 21.95 -21.62
N ALA A 191 -14.68 23.03 -22.42
CA ALA A 191 -15.83 23.48 -23.20
C ALA A 191 -16.22 22.44 -24.27
N VAL A 192 -15.22 21.84 -24.94
CA VAL A 192 -15.44 20.76 -25.92
C VAL A 192 -15.95 19.49 -25.24
N LEU A 193 -15.43 19.11 -24.07
CA LEU A 193 -15.93 17.95 -23.31
C LEU A 193 -17.36 18.19 -22.78
N ALA A 194 -17.71 19.43 -22.45
CA ALA A 194 -19.07 19.82 -22.10
C ALA A 194 -20.04 19.79 -23.31
N ASP A 195 -19.54 20.10 -24.52
CA ASP A 195 -20.29 20.01 -25.79
C ASP A 195 -20.26 18.61 -26.45
N ALA A 196 -19.34 17.73 -26.03
CA ALA A 196 -19.07 16.42 -26.62
C ALA A 196 -20.20 15.39 -26.44
N GLY A 197 -21.34 15.79 -25.86
CA GLY A 197 -22.60 15.06 -25.99
C GLY A 197 -23.13 14.94 -27.43
N SER A 198 -22.43 15.48 -28.45
CA SER A 198 -23.03 15.73 -29.76
C SER A 198 -22.33 15.14 -31.01
N ASP A 199 -21.01 14.86 -31.04
CA ASP A 199 -20.37 14.29 -32.26
C ASP A 199 -18.94 13.66 -32.06
N PRO A 200 -18.73 12.33 -32.23
CA PRO A 200 -17.43 11.65 -32.10
C PRO A 200 -16.28 12.09 -33.05
N PRO A 201 -16.51 12.49 -34.32
CA PRO A 201 -15.43 12.85 -35.25
C PRO A 201 -14.72 14.17 -34.91
N ALA A 202 -15.38 15.08 -34.17
CA ALA A 202 -14.83 16.39 -33.83
C ALA A 202 -13.72 16.29 -32.76
N GLY A 203 -13.87 15.40 -31.78
CA GLY A 203 -12.85 15.17 -30.74
C GLY A 203 -11.55 14.59 -31.29
N ARG A 204 -11.60 13.75 -32.33
CA ARG A 204 -10.41 13.17 -32.98
C ARG A 204 -9.54 14.23 -33.67
N ARG A 205 -10.14 15.24 -34.31
CA ARG A 205 -9.41 16.31 -35.03
C ARG A 205 -8.75 17.33 -34.11
N LEU A 206 -9.20 17.44 -32.85
CA LEU A 206 -8.69 18.42 -31.87
C LEU A 206 -7.25 18.10 -31.42
N PHE A 207 -6.87 16.81 -31.45
CA PHE A 207 -5.55 16.32 -31.04
C PHE A 207 -4.58 16.10 -32.21
N ASP A 208 -5.01 16.38 -33.44
CA ASP A 208 -4.16 16.32 -34.64
C ASP A 208 -3.37 17.62 -34.87
N ALA A 209 -3.55 18.63 -34.02
CA ALA A 209 -2.65 19.78 -33.98
C ALA A 209 -1.27 19.29 -33.48
N PRO A 210 -0.17 19.52 -34.22
CA PRO A 210 1.14 19.03 -33.83
C PRO A 210 1.53 19.66 -32.48
N LEU A 211 1.64 18.82 -31.44
CA LEU A 211 2.19 19.22 -30.14
C LEU A 211 3.58 19.87 -30.30
N ASP A 212 4.29 19.56 -31.39
CA ASP A 212 5.56 20.17 -31.78
C ASP A 212 5.50 21.71 -31.79
N GLY A 213 4.36 22.32 -32.18
CA GLY A 213 4.19 23.77 -32.16
C GLY A 213 4.15 24.39 -30.75
N VAL A 214 3.90 23.58 -29.71
CA VAL A 214 4.00 23.97 -28.29
C VAL A 214 5.41 23.70 -27.75
N ARG A 215 6.15 22.75 -28.32
CA ARG A 215 7.56 22.48 -28.00
C ARG A 215 8.50 23.56 -28.52
N ASP A 216 8.30 24.04 -29.75
CA ASP A 216 9.18 25.01 -30.41
C ASP A 216 9.55 26.26 -29.58
N PRO A 217 8.64 26.88 -28.81
CA PRO A 217 8.99 27.99 -27.92
C PRO A 217 9.63 27.56 -26.58
N LEU A 218 9.60 26.27 -26.24
CA LEU A 218 10.19 25.73 -25.01
C LEU A 218 11.64 25.34 -25.25
N ASP A 219 12.55 25.91 -24.45
CA ASP A 219 13.94 25.45 -24.35
C ASP A 219 14.06 24.08 -23.65
N TYR A 220 13.55 23.04 -24.32
CA TYR A 220 13.42 21.67 -23.82
C TYR A 220 14.77 21.05 -23.43
N GLU A 221 15.80 21.31 -24.23
CA GLU A 221 17.12 20.69 -24.07
C GLU A 221 17.92 21.28 -22.91
N HIS A 222 17.77 22.60 -22.64
CA HIS A 222 18.65 23.29 -21.69
C HIS A 222 17.96 23.64 -20.36
N ARG A 223 16.64 23.48 -20.24
CA ARG A 223 15.90 23.85 -19.02
C ARG A 223 15.07 22.69 -18.46
N PRO A 224 15.41 22.15 -17.27
CA PRO A 224 14.68 21.02 -16.68
C PRO A 224 13.20 21.35 -16.42
N GLU A 225 12.87 22.59 -16.05
CA GLU A 225 11.50 23.03 -15.82
C GLU A 225 10.66 23.05 -17.11
N HIS A 226 11.26 23.43 -18.24
CA HIS A 226 10.60 23.37 -19.55
C HIS A 226 10.41 21.91 -20.00
N ARG A 227 11.41 21.06 -19.77
CA ARG A 227 11.33 19.62 -20.05
C ARG A 227 10.20 18.97 -19.26
N ARG A 228 10.13 19.18 -17.94
CA ARG A 228 9.04 18.63 -17.09
C ARG A 228 7.67 19.10 -17.53
N PHE A 229 7.54 20.39 -17.87
CA PHE A 229 6.30 20.95 -18.41
C PHE A 229 5.86 20.26 -19.70
N TRP A 230 6.78 20.10 -20.65
CA TRP A 230 6.53 19.40 -21.90
C TRP A 230 6.13 17.94 -21.68
N LEU A 231 6.85 17.22 -20.82
CA LEU A 231 6.57 15.82 -20.52
C LEU A 231 5.20 15.65 -19.86
N LEU A 232 4.82 16.52 -18.94
CA LEU A 232 3.47 16.50 -18.38
C LEU A 232 2.41 16.74 -19.46
N LEU A 233 2.58 17.77 -20.30
CA LEU A 233 1.64 18.05 -21.39
C LEU A 233 1.50 16.84 -22.32
N SER A 234 2.62 16.19 -22.64
CA SER A 234 2.65 15.01 -23.48
C SER A 234 1.88 13.83 -22.87
N VAL A 235 2.08 13.55 -21.58
CA VAL A 235 1.32 12.51 -20.85
C VAL A 235 -0.17 12.83 -20.81
N LEU A 236 -0.54 14.08 -20.49
CA LEU A 236 -1.94 14.50 -20.41
C LEU A 236 -2.66 14.42 -21.77
N THR A 237 -2.00 14.88 -22.84
CA THR A 237 -2.57 14.81 -24.19
C THR A 237 -2.69 13.37 -24.67
N ALA A 238 -1.66 12.54 -24.47
CA ALA A 238 -1.73 11.12 -24.83
C ALA A 238 -2.84 10.39 -24.05
N THR A 239 -2.98 10.67 -22.76
CA THR A 239 -4.04 10.09 -21.93
C THR A 239 -5.42 10.51 -22.41
N ALA A 240 -5.64 11.81 -22.64
CA ALA A 240 -6.92 12.31 -23.14
C ALA A 240 -7.26 11.73 -24.53
N ARG A 241 -6.27 11.69 -25.43
CA ARG A 241 -6.41 11.08 -26.75
C ARG A 241 -6.77 9.60 -26.62
N GLY A 242 -6.08 8.86 -25.76
CA GLY A 242 -6.32 7.43 -25.57
C GLY A 242 -7.70 7.12 -25.01
N VAL A 243 -8.16 7.87 -24.01
CA VAL A 243 -9.52 7.76 -23.46
C VAL A 243 -10.59 7.94 -24.54
N ILE A 244 -10.38 8.86 -25.48
CA ILE A 244 -11.32 9.15 -26.57
C ILE A 244 -11.19 8.12 -27.72
N VAL A 245 -9.98 7.86 -28.19
CA VAL A 245 -9.71 7.00 -29.35
C VAL A 245 -10.08 5.55 -29.07
N ASP A 246 -9.78 5.06 -27.86
CA ASP A 246 -10.13 3.71 -27.41
C ASP A 246 -11.55 3.63 -26.84
N ASN A 247 -12.33 4.74 -26.86
CA ASN A 247 -13.73 4.83 -26.42
C ASN A 247 -13.98 4.39 -24.97
N LEU A 248 -13.02 4.61 -24.07
CA LEU A 248 -13.02 4.05 -22.70
C LEU A 248 -14.18 4.52 -21.82
N VAL A 249 -14.76 5.70 -22.11
CA VAL A 249 -15.90 6.24 -21.35
C VAL A 249 -17.21 5.51 -21.69
N THR A 250 -17.34 5.05 -22.93
CA THR A 250 -18.54 4.38 -23.44
C THR A 250 -18.41 2.87 -23.50
N ASP A 251 -17.18 2.34 -23.38
CA ASP A 251 -16.95 0.91 -23.33
C ASP A 251 -17.57 0.31 -22.05
N PRO A 252 -18.36 -0.76 -22.13
CA PRO A 252 -18.94 -1.41 -20.95
C PRO A 252 -17.90 -1.97 -19.97
N GLN A 253 -16.68 -2.26 -20.43
CA GLN A 253 -15.54 -2.67 -19.61
C GLN A 253 -14.79 -1.46 -19.02
N GLY A 254 -15.12 -0.24 -19.45
CA GLY A 254 -14.48 1.00 -19.03
C GLY A 254 -12.97 0.95 -19.27
N PHE A 255 -12.19 1.34 -18.26
CA PHE A 255 -10.74 1.24 -18.34
C PHE A 255 -10.20 -0.20 -18.40
N ARG A 256 -10.99 -1.24 -18.07
CA ARG A 256 -10.52 -2.62 -18.24
C ARG A 256 -10.25 -2.99 -19.70
N ALA A 257 -10.85 -2.26 -20.65
CA ALA A 257 -10.66 -2.50 -22.09
C ALA A 257 -9.20 -2.42 -22.55
N ILE A 258 -8.34 -1.76 -21.77
CA ILE A 258 -6.90 -1.58 -22.05
C ILE A 258 -6.02 -2.18 -20.94
N ASN A 259 -6.55 -3.04 -20.08
CA ASN A 259 -5.76 -3.66 -19.00
C ASN A 259 -4.77 -4.71 -19.51
N ASP A 260 -4.88 -5.16 -20.76
CA ASP A 260 -3.92 -6.05 -21.41
C ASP A 260 -2.69 -5.33 -21.97
N GLU A 261 -2.68 -4.00 -21.95
CA GLU A 261 -1.54 -3.18 -22.36
C GLU A 261 -0.69 -2.72 -21.17
N GLU A 262 0.61 -2.53 -21.44
CA GLU A 262 1.55 -1.87 -20.55
C GLU A 262 1.30 -0.34 -20.60
N TYR A 263 1.29 0.32 -19.44
CA TYR A 263 0.89 1.74 -19.33
C TYR A 263 1.77 2.70 -20.15
N GLY A 264 3.09 2.53 -20.14
CA GLY A 264 4.03 3.31 -20.94
C GLY A 264 3.84 3.06 -22.43
N ASP A 265 3.66 1.80 -22.84
CA ASP A 265 3.39 1.45 -24.24
C ASP A 265 2.07 2.07 -24.72
N TRP A 266 1.02 2.07 -23.89
CA TRP A 266 -0.26 2.70 -24.17
C TRP A 266 -0.11 4.23 -24.36
N LEU A 267 0.68 4.89 -23.51
CA LEU A 267 0.98 6.32 -23.65
C LEU A 267 1.68 6.61 -24.99
N LEU A 268 2.71 5.84 -25.35
CA LEU A 268 3.43 6.01 -26.61
C LEU A 268 2.53 5.75 -27.83
N ARG A 269 1.69 4.72 -27.77
CA ARG A 269 0.70 4.40 -28.82
C ARG A 269 -0.25 5.57 -29.07
N HIS A 270 -0.57 6.35 -28.05
CA HIS A 270 -1.42 7.55 -28.15
C HIS A 270 -0.67 8.85 -28.40
N GLY A 271 0.62 8.77 -28.75
CA GLY A 271 1.42 9.90 -29.21
C GLY A 271 2.13 10.66 -28.10
N ALA A 272 2.35 10.04 -26.94
CA ALA A 272 3.26 10.61 -25.95
C ALA A 272 4.71 10.65 -26.51
N HIS A 273 5.46 11.65 -26.08
CA HIS A 273 6.87 11.82 -26.43
C HIS A 273 7.68 10.69 -25.78
N PRO A 274 8.67 10.07 -26.46
CA PRO A 274 9.42 8.93 -25.92
C PRO A 274 10.00 9.12 -24.50
N ASP A 275 10.55 10.31 -24.22
CA ASP A 275 11.09 10.67 -22.90
C ASP A 275 10.10 10.59 -21.74
N VAL A 276 8.77 10.44 -21.98
CA VAL A 276 7.82 10.27 -20.88
C VAL A 276 8.10 9.00 -20.06
N LEU A 277 8.71 7.98 -20.66
CA LEU A 277 9.08 6.76 -19.94
C LEU A 277 10.14 7.01 -18.86
N ASP A 278 11.00 8.01 -19.06
CA ASP A 278 12.00 8.45 -18.08
C ASP A 278 11.49 9.58 -17.17
N PHE A 279 10.27 10.08 -17.40
CA PHE A 279 9.72 11.19 -16.64
C PHE A 279 9.51 10.79 -15.18
N ALA A 280 9.94 11.66 -14.26
CA ALA A 280 9.96 11.37 -12.83
C ALA A 280 8.57 11.00 -12.26
N LEU A 281 7.49 11.63 -12.74
CA LEU A 281 6.11 11.26 -12.34
C LEU A 281 5.72 9.85 -12.79
N ILE A 282 6.16 9.44 -13.99
CA ILE A 282 5.88 8.10 -14.52
C ILE A 282 6.66 7.06 -13.72
N ARG A 283 7.96 7.29 -13.49
CA ARG A 283 8.78 6.39 -12.66
C ARG A 283 8.22 6.25 -11.24
N GLY A 284 7.84 7.37 -10.60
CA GLY A 284 7.21 7.35 -9.28
C GLY A 284 5.86 6.60 -9.24
N LEU A 285 5.10 6.58 -10.35
CA LEU A 285 3.87 5.76 -10.44
C LEU A 285 4.19 4.26 -10.42
N TYR A 286 5.23 3.82 -11.14
CA TYR A 286 5.67 2.41 -11.10
C TYR A 286 6.21 2.02 -9.73
N ASP A 287 7.02 2.88 -9.10
CA ASP A 287 7.53 2.66 -7.73
C ASP A 287 6.38 2.48 -6.73
N MET A 288 5.37 3.36 -6.77
CA MET A 288 4.22 3.35 -5.86
C MET A 288 3.44 2.02 -5.89
N VAL A 289 3.40 1.35 -7.05
CA VAL A 289 2.71 0.08 -7.23
C VAL A 289 3.65 -1.12 -7.31
N PHE A 290 4.95 -0.93 -7.02
CA PHE A 290 6.00 -1.94 -7.19
C PHE A 290 5.90 -2.65 -8.57
N GLY A 291 5.65 -1.87 -9.61
CA GLY A 291 5.31 -2.31 -10.97
C GLY A 291 6.53 -2.77 -11.77
N TYR A 292 7.27 -3.76 -11.26
CA TYR A 292 8.49 -4.28 -11.88
C TYR A 292 8.47 -5.80 -11.98
N ALA A 293 8.60 -6.33 -13.20
CA ALA A 293 8.46 -7.75 -13.46
C ALA A 293 9.57 -8.53 -12.73
N ASP A 294 9.16 -9.51 -11.91
CA ASP A 294 10.05 -10.35 -11.12
C ASP A 294 10.99 -9.58 -10.15
N GLY A 295 10.71 -8.28 -9.91
CA GLY A 295 11.54 -7.40 -9.08
C GLY A 295 12.70 -6.72 -9.84
N ASP A 296 12.77 -6.85 -11.16
CA ASP A 296 13.74 -6.18 -12.02
C ASP A 296 13.27 -4.78 -12.42
N CYS A 297 13.95 -3.75 -11.90
CA CYS A 297 13.61 -2.35 -12.14
C CYS A 297 13.80 -1.91 -13.59
N ALA A 298 14.50 -2.69 -14.42
CA ALA A 298 14.63 -2.45 -15.86
C ALA A 298 13.41 -2.95 -16.67
N ARG A 299 12.47 -3.64 -16.02
CA ARG A 299 11.28 -4.25 -16.64
C ARG A 299 10.00 -3.70 -16.01
N PRO A 300 9.64 -2.42 -16.24
CA PRO A 300 8.39 -1.85 -15.75
C PRO A 300 7.20 -2.63 -16.29
N THR A 301 6.17 -2.79 -15.45
CA THR A 301 4.95 -3.53 -15.78
C THR A 301 3.79 -3.02 -14.96
N PHE A 302 2.83 -2.38 -15.64
CA PHE A 302 1.62 -1.89 -15.01
C PHE A 302 0.49 -1.85 -16.05
N ALA A 303 -0.66 -2.45 -15.73
CA ALA A 303 -1.83 -2.46 -16.60
C ALA A 303 -2.32 -1.03 -16.88
N ALA A 304 -2.41 -0.65 -18.16
CA ALA A 304 -2.67 0.72 -18.57
C ALA A 304 -4.00 1.27 -18.01
N GLY A 305 -5.06 0.47 -18.09
CA GLY A 305 -6.39 0.85 -17.59
C GLY A 305 -6.42 1.17 -16.10
N LEU A 306 -5.77 0.34 -15.29
CA LEU A 306 -5.63 0.61 -13.87
C LEU A 306 -4.72 1.82 -13.61
N GLY A 307 -3.67 2.03 -14.41
CA GLY A 307 -2.82 3.22 -14.32
C GLY A 307 -3.59 4.52 -14.52
N VAL A 308 -4.46 4.55 -15.54
CA VAL A 308 -5.37 5.68 -15.80
C VAL A 308 -6.36 5.87 -14.64
N LEU A 309 -7.01 4.79 -14.19
CA LEU A 309 -7.98 4.86 -13.08
C LEU A 309 -7.34 5.35 -11.78
N LEU A 310 -6.22 4.73 -11.36
CA LEU A 310 -5.57 5.00 -10.07
C LEU A 310 -5.04 6.43 -10.04
N THR A 311 -4.43 6.89 -11.13
CA THR A 311 -3.98 8.29 -11.27
C THR A 311 -5.17 9.25 -11.24
N GLY A 312 -6.27 8.92 -11.92
CA GLY A 312 -7.51 9.70 -11.90
C GLY A 312 -8.10 9.83 -10.49
N ILE A 313 -8.24 8.71 -9.78
CA ILE A 313 -8.72 8.70 -8.39
C ILE A 313 -7.78 9.49 -7.50
N ALA A 314 -6.47 9.24 -7.56
CA ALA A 314 -5.50 9.91 -6.70
C ALA A 314 -5.52 11.43 -6.89
N LEU A 315 -5.51 11.93 -8.14
CA LEU A 315 -5.45 13.37 -8.41
C LEU A 315 -6.79 14.08 -8.21
N PHE A 316 -7.88 13.48 -8.67
CA PHE A 316 -9.19 14.16 -8.73
C PHE A 316 -10.11 13.84 -7.56
N GLN A 317 -9.81 12.81 -6.76
CA GLN A 317 -10.67 12.37 -5.64
C GLN A 317 -10.01 12.43 -4.26
N TYR A 318 -8.77 12.93 -4.13
CA TYR A 318 -8.22 13.12 -2.78
C TYR A 318 -9.00 14.18 -1.99
N LYS A 319 -9.21 13.90 -0.70
CA LYS A 319 -9.85 14.77 0.29
C LYS A 319 -8.87 15.15 1.39
N GLY A 320 -8.91 16.41 1.80
CA GLY A 320 -8.01 17.07 2.74
C GLY A 320 -6.62 17.29 2.15
N ALA A 321 -5.88 16.22 1.92
CA ALA A 321 -4.52 16.24 1.35
C ALA A 321 -4.30 15.05 0.41
N PHE A 322 -3.30 15.17 -0.47
CA PHE A 322 -2.93 14.10 -1.40
C PHE A 322 -2.50 12.84 -0.65
N PHE A 323 -1.61 13.00 0.32
CA PHE A 323 -1.18 11.94 1.23
C PHE A 323 -1.62 12.21 2.67
N TRP A 324 -1.70 11.13 3.43
CA TRP A 324 -1.92 11.14 4.87
C TRP A 324 -0.92 10.18 5.52
N LYS A 325 -0.22 10.67 6.54
CA LYS A 325 0.82 9.93 7.24
C LYS A 325 0.39 9.58 8.65
N MET A 326 0.72 8.37 9.08
CA MET A 326 0.50 7.95 10.46
C MET A 326 1.42 8.73 11.40
N THR A 327 0.90 9.11 12.56
CA THR A 327 1.65 9.78 13.63
C THR A 327 2.39 8.79 14.54
N ALA A 328 2.07 7.50 14.48
CA ALA A 328 2.82 6.40 15.09
C ALA A 328 2.79 5.19 14.15
N GLY A 329 3.21 4.00 14.60
CA GLY A 329 3.26 2.83 13.73
C GLY A 329 1.88 2.43 13.21
N MET A 330 1.80 1.91 11.99
CA MET A 330 0.53 1.46 11.40
C MET A 330 -0.19 0.41 12.27
N GLY A 331 0.61 -0.47 12.90
CA GLY A 331 0.14 -1.45 13.87
C GLY A 331 -0.51 -0.83 15.11
N ASP A 332 -0.11 0.39 15.49
CA ASP A 332 -0.52 1.05 16.72
C ASP A 332 -1.78 1.89 16.55
N VAL A 333 -1.90 2.56 15.40
CA VAL A 333 -2.97 3.53 15.15
C VAL A 333 -4.03 3.04 14.16
N VAL A 334 -3.81 1.89 13.52
CA VAL A 334 -4.82 1.25 12.66
C VAL A 334 -5.18 -0.14 13.19
N ILE A 335 -4.18 -1.03 13.31
CA ILE A 335 -4.43 -2.45 13.60
C ILE A 335 -4.85 -2.69 15.05
N ALA A 336 -4.14 -2.10 16.03
CA ALA A 336 -4.48 -2.26 17.44
C ALA A 336 -5.88 -1.71 17.79
N PRO A 337 -6.30 -0.51 17.32
CA PRO A 337 -7.68 -0.04 17.46
C PRO A 337 -8.71 -1.02 16.90
N LEU A 338 -8.51 -1.52 15.68
CA LEU A 338 -9.40 -2.50 15.06
C LEU A 338 -9.50 -3.77 15.91
N TYR A 339 -8.36 -4.30 16.36
CA TYR A 339 -8.33 -5.47 17.24
C TYR A 339 -9.11 -5.22 18.54
N GLN A 340 -8.88 -4.08 19.21
CA GLN A 340 -9.56 -3.73 20.46
C GLN A 340 -11.08 -3.67 20.28
N VAL A 341 -11.56 -3.01 19.22
CA VAL A 341 -13.00 -2.91 18.95
C VAL A 341 -13.58 -4.27 18.57
N LEU A 342 -12.97 -5.01 17.65
CA LEU A 342 -13.44 -6.33 17.23
C LEU A 342 -13.52 -7.32 18.40
N ARG A 343 -12.52 -7.30 19.31
CA ARG A 343 -12.55 -8.09 20.54
C ARG A 343 -13.75 -7.72 21.42
N ARG A 344 -14.04 -6.44 21.61
CA ARG A 344 -15.21 -5.97 22.38
C ARG A 344 -16.54 -6.35 21.72
N ARG A 345 -16.61 -6.35 20.39
CA ARG A 345 -17.76 -6.89 19.64
C ARG A 345 -17.96 -8.39 19.84
N GLY A 346 -16.93 -9.10 20.29
CA GLY A 346 -16.93 -10.54 20.59
C GLY A 346 -16.32 -11.41 19.50
N VAL A 347 -15.58 -10.82 18.56
CA VAL A 347 -14.76 -11.56 17.59
C VAL A 347 -13.64 -12.27 18.35
N ARG A 348 -13.47 -13.56 18.05
CA ARG A 348 -12.43 -14.41 18.64
C ARG A 348 -11.17 -14.33 17.79
N PHE A 349 -10.01 -14.37 18.43
CA PHE A 349 -8.71 -14.36 17.76
C PHE A 349 -7.89 -15.54 18.25
N GLU A 350 -7.51 -16.40 17.32
CA GLU A 350 -6.68 -17.58 17.54
C GLU A 350 -5.29 -17.32 16.94
N PHE A 351 -4.41 -16.72 17.75
CA PHE A 351 -3.00 -16.50 17.42
C PHE A 351 -2.24 -17.83 17.37
N PHE A 352 -1.08 -17.83 16.72
CA PHE A 352 -0.22 -19.00 16.57
C PHE A 352 -0.89 -20.18 15.85
N HIS A 353 -1.80 -19.90 14.92
CA HIS A 353 -2.44 -20.90 14.06
C HIS A 353 -2.05 -20.64 12.60
N ARG A 354 -1.20 -21.49 12.06
CA ARG A 354 -0.78 -21.46 10.66
C ARG A 354 -1.67 -22.39 9.85
N VAL A 355 -2.32 -21.88 8.81
CA VAL A 355 -3.09 -22.72 7.88
C VAL A 355 -2.13 -23.51 7.00
N ASP A 356 -2.34 -24.82 6.91
CA ASP A 356 -1.56 -25.72 6.06
C ASP A 356 -2.35 -26.22 4.84
N GLY A 357 -3.69 -26.30 4.92
CA GLY A 357 -4.50 -26.74 3.80
C GLY A 357 -6.01 -26.59 3.98
N LEU A 358 -6.71 -26.28 2.89
CA LEU A 358 -8.17 -26.35 2.78
C LEU A 358 -8.55 -27.60 1.98
N HIS A 359 -9.51 -28.37 2.49
CA HIS A 359 -9.88 -29.66 1.91
C HIS A 359 -11.36 -29.73 1.56
N LEU A 360 -11.66 -30.23 0.36
CA LEU A 360 -13.02 -30.28 -0.16
C LEU A 360 -13.81 -31.45 0.41
N ASP A 361 -15.15 -31.32 0.41
CA ASP A 361 -16.02 -32.47 0.66
C ASP A 361 -16.00 -33.46 -0.52
N ALA A 362 -16.55 -34.65 -0.30
CA ALA A 362 -16.57 -35.70 -1.33
C ALA A 362 -17.29 -35.29 -2.63
N ARG A 363 -18.16 -34.27 -2.58
CA ARG A 363 -18.88 -33.73 -3.74
C ARG A 363 -18.16 -32.55 -4.39
N ARG A 364 -17.10 -32.04 -3.75
CA ARG A 364 -16.31 -30.88 -4.19
C ARG A 364 -17.16 -29.62 -4.30
N GLN A 365 -18.14 -29.47 -3.40
CA GLN A 365 -19.04 -28.31 -3.37
C GLN A 365 -18.70 -27.32 -2.26
N ALA A 366 -17.97 -27.76 -1.24
CA ALA A 366 -17.66 -26.96 -0.06
C ALA A 366 -16.33 -27.37 0.56
N ILE A 367 -15.75 -26.50 1.38
CA ILE A 367 -14.66 -26.82 2.29
C ILE A 367 -15.22 -27.67 3.43
N GLU A 368 -14.75 -28.90 3.55
CA GLU A 368 -15.13 -29.83 4.61
C GLU A 368 -14.21 -29.71 5.82
N THR A 369 -12.91 -29.61 5.58
CA THR A 369 -11.92 -29.48 6.66
C THR A 369 -10.84 -28.47 6.35
N ILE A 370 -10.25 -27.91 7.40
CA ILE A 370 -9.09 -27.02 7.33
C ILE A 370 -8.01 -27.58 8.25
N THR A 371 -6.84 -27.89 7.68
CA THR A 371 -5.67 -28.35 8.42
C THR A 371 -4.84 -27.14 8.84
N MET A 372 -4.47 -27.07 10.12
CA MET A 372 -3.67 -25.99 10.69
C MET A 372 -2.60 -26.53 11.65
N GLY A 373 -1.44 -25.90 11.63
CA GLY A 373 -0.42 -26.04 12.66
C GLY A 373 -0.68 -25.06 13.81
N ARG A 374 -0.81 -25.58 15.03
CA ARG A 374 -0.70 -24.77 16.25
C ARG A 374 0.77 -24.63 16.59
N GLN A 375 1.26 -23.40 16.55
CA GLN A 375 2.70 -23.14 16.66
C GLN A 375 3.18 -23.16 18.11
N VAL A 376 2.35 -22.78 19.08
CA VAL A 376 2.73 -22.83 20.51
C VAL A 376 1.52 -23.18 21.38
N HIS A 377 1.79 -23.66 22.60
CA HIS A 377 0.79 -23.76 23.66
C HIS A 377 0.91 -22.54 24.58
N LEU A 378 -0.23 -22.08 25.10
CA LEU A 378 -0.26 -21.05 26.13
C LEU A 378 0.22 -21.61 27.47
N ALA A 379 0.81 -20.74 28.28
CA ALA A 379 1.21 -21.04 29.64
C ALA A 379 -0.02 -21.38 30.50
N PRO A 380 0.12 -22.22 31.55
CA PRO A 380 -0.97 -22.48 32.50
C PRO A 380 -1.56 -21.17 33.05
N GLY A 381 -2.89 -21.08 33.13
CA GLY A 381 -3.59 -19.87 33.58
C GLY A 381 -3.93 -18.86 32.48
N HIS A 382 -3.47 -19.10 31.24
CA HIS A 382 -3.84 -18.30 30.07
C HIS A 382 -4.80 -19.09 29.17
N ASP A 383 -6.06 -18.64 29.09
CA ASP A 383 -7.05 -19.19 28.17
C ASP A 383 -6.93 -18.59 26.75
N ARG A 384 -6.23 -17.46 26.62
CA ARG A 384 -6.02 -16.74 25.37
C ARG A 384 -4.74 -15.92 25.41
N TYR A 385 -4.18 -15.66 24.23
CA TYR A 385 -3.04 -14.74 24.07
C TYR A 385 -3.53 -13.30 23.96
N GLU A 386 -2.95 -12.41 24.76
CA GLU A 386 -3.15 -10.97 24.70
C GLU A 386 -1.94 -10.33 24.00
N PRO A 387 -2.08 -9.87 22.75
CA PRO A 387 -0.94 -9.56 21.87
C PRO A 387 -0.36 -8.15 22.05
N LEU A 388 -1.01 -7.29 22.85
CA LEU A 388 -0.66 -5.87 22.96
C LEU A 388 0.10 -5.58 24.25
N ILE A 389 1.14 -4.76 24.14
CA ILE A 389 1.84 -4.12 25.25
C ILE A 389 1.57 -2.61 25.25
N ARG A 390 2.14 -1.88 26.22
CA ARG A 390 2.04 -0.42 26.31
C ARG A 390 3.40 0.23 26.05
N VAL A 391 3.44 1.18 25.12
CA VAL A 391 4.61 2.07 24.88
C VAL A 391 4.08 3.50 24.74
N GLY A 392 4.56 4.43 25.57
CA GLY A 392 4.10 5.82 25.54
C GLY A 392 2.59 5.98 25.72
N GLY A 393 1.95 5.10 26.50
CA GLY A 393 0.50 5.06 26.69
C GLY A 393 -0.29 4.41 25.54
N LEU A 394 0.32 4.13 24.38
CA LEU A 394 -0.34 3.45 23.26
C LEU A 394 -0.35 1.93 23.44
N PRO A 395 -1.46 1.25 23.10
CA PRO A 395 -1.49 -0.20 22.94
C PRO A 395 -0.86 -0.60 21.60
N VAL A 396 0.17 -1.44 21.63
CA VAL A 396 1.05 -1.70 20.48
C VAL A 396 1.44 -3.18 20.38
N PHE A 397 1.75 -3.65 19.17
CA PHE A 397 2.28 -5.00 18.99
C PHE A 397 3.80 -5.03 19.26
N PRO A 398 4.29 -6.00 20.07
CA PRO A 398 5.73 -6.15 20.31
C PRO A 398 6.45 -6.79 19.10
N ALA A 399 7.74 -6.53 18.96
CA ALA A 399 8.60 -7.14 17.93
C ALA A 399 8.85 -8.66 18.12
N ALA A 400 8.50 -9.20 19.28
CA ALA A 400 8.59 -10.62 19.60
C ALA A 400 7.37 -11.05 20.43
N PRO A 401 6.99 -12.34 20.42
CA PRO A 401 5.87 -12.81 21.22
C PRO A 401 6.15 -12.72 22.73
N LEU A 402 5.10 -12.51 23.51
CA LEU A 402 5.18 -12.36 24.96
C LEU A 402 5.39 -13.71 25.63
N ALA A 403 6.65 -14.02 25.92
CA ALA A 403 7.10 -15.32 26.43
C ALA A 403 6.35 -15.76 27.70
N ASP A 404 6.01 -14.83 28.60
CA ASP A 404 5.32 -15.14 29.86
C ASP A 404 3.92 -15.75 29.66
N GLN A 405 3.29 -15.53 28.49
CA GLN A 405 1.99 -16.12 28.14
C GLN A 405 2.12 -17.49 27.45
N LEU A 406 3.34 -17.95 27.16
CA LEU A 406 3.61 -19.12 26.32
C LEU A 406 4.35 -20.19 27.10
N ARG A 407 4.11 -21.46 26.76
CA ARG A 407 4.98 -22.54 27.25
C ARG A 407 6.36 -22.41 26.62
N PRO A 408 7.44 -22.70 27.37
CA PRO A 408 8.80 -22.67 26.83
C PRO A 408 8.92 -23.52 25.56
N ARG A 409 9.48 -22.92 24.52
CA ARG A 409 9.82 -23.50 23.22
C ARG A 409 11.16 -22.89 22.78
N GLY A 410 11.80 -23.50 21.77
CA GLY A 410 12.94 -22.91 21.06
C GLY A 410 12.60 -21.59 20.35
N ASP A 411 13.08 -21.40 19.12
CA ASP A 411 12.94 -20.12 18.43
C ASP A 411 11.47 -19.67 18.26
N LEU A 412 11.14 -18.53 18.86
CA LEU A 412 9.83 -17.87 18.76
C LEU A 412 9.81 -16.75 17.71
N ALA A 413 10.98 -16.24 17.30
CA ALA A 413 11.09 -15.15 16.34
C ALA A 413 10.75 -15.62 14.91
N GLY A 414 11.06 -16.88 14.59
CA GLY A 414 10.76 -17.50 13.30
C GLY A 414 9.28 -17.82 13.05
N LEU A 415 8.37 -17.63 14.02
CA LEU A 415 6.97 -18.09 13.90
C LEU A 415 6.15 -17.38 12.82
N GLU A 416 6.58 -16.20 12.38
CA GLU A 416 5.94 -15.48 11.27
C GLU A 416 6.61 -15.73 9.92
N CYS A 417 7.67 -16.54 9.87
CA CYS A 417 8.43 -16.81 8.65
C CYS A 417 8.14 -18.23 8.11
N HIS A 418 7.71 -18.30 6.85
CA HIS A 418 7.49 -19.54 6.09
C HIS A 418 8.79 -20.33 5.90
N PHE A 419 9.92 -19.63 5.84
CA PHE A 419 11.25 -20.20 5.63
C PHE A 419 12.03 -20.43 6.94
N GLY A 420 11.39 -20.25 8.10
CA GLY A 420 12.05 -20.43 9.40
C GLY A 420 12.59 -21.85 9.61
N ASP A 421 13.69 -21.98 10.35
CA ASP A 421 14.40 -23.25 10.54
C ASP A 421 13.59 -24.28 11.36
N ASP A 422 12.77 -23.84 12.32
CA ASP A 422 11.94 -24.69 13.17
C ASP A 422 10.44 -24.52 12.90
N ARG A 423 9.96 -25.08 11.79
CA ARG A 423 8.52 -25.08 11.43
C ARG A 423 7.65 -26.07 12.21
N ARG A 424 8.22 -26.86 13.11
CA ARG A 424 7.48 -27.94 13.79
C ARG A 424 6.36 -27.35 14.61
N ASP A 425 5.11 -27.69 14.32
CA ASP A 425 4.01 -27.24 15.17
C ASP A 425 3.93 -28.11 16.43
N VAL A 426 3.42 -27.56 17.53
CA VAL A 426 3.22 -28.34 18.76
C VAL A 426 2.02 -29.29 18.63
N GLU A 427 1.10 -28.97 17.72
CA GLU A 427 -0.12 -29.74 17.46
C GLU A 427 -0.61 -29.47 16.03
N THR A 428 -1.03 -30.51 15.31
CA THR A 428 -1.83 -30.36 14.08
C THR A 428 -3.30 -30.37 14.46
N ARG A 429 -4.04 -29.34 14.05
CA ARG A 429 -5.48 -29.20 14.21
C ARG A 429 -6.19 -29.40 12.89
N VAL A 430 -7.32 -30.10 12.94
CA VAL A 430 -8.22 -30.27 11.80
C VAL A 430 -9.57 -29.72 12.19
N LEU A 431 -9.87 -28.52 11.71
CA LEU A 431 -11.20 -27.92 11.86
C LEU A 431 -12.17 -28.62 10.91
N ARG A 432 -13.39 -28.88 11.35
CA ARG A 432 -14.43 -29.57 10.58
C ARG A 432 -15.68 -28.73 10.39
N ARG A 433 -16.23 -28.76 9.17
CA ARG A 433 -17.52 -28.14 8.85
C ARG A 433 -18.63 -28.66 9.76
N GLY A 434 -19.53 -27.79 10.22
CA GLY A 434 -20.62 -28.12 11.15
C GLY A 434 -20.21 -28.30 12.62
N THR A 435 -18.90 -28.40 12.90
CA THR A 435 -18.36 -28.49 14.26
C THR A 435 -17.62 -27.21 14.65
N ASP A 436 -16.62 -26.84 13.86
CA ASP A 436 -15.71 -25.72 14.16
C ASP A 436 -16.04 -24.48 13.33
N PHE A 437 -16.50 -24.68 12.09
CA PHE A 437 -16.92 -23.63 11.18
C PHE A 437 -18.08 -24.10 10.30
N ASP A 438 -18.83 -23.17 9.74
CA ASP A 438 -19.82 -23.39 8.67
C ASP A 438 -19.46 -22.58 7.44
N ARG A 439 -18.88 -21.39 7.63
CA ARG A 439 -18.42 -20.46 6.58
C ARG A 439 -16.95 -20.13 6.75
N VAL A 440 -16.26 -19.93 5.63
CA VAL A 440 -14.83 -19.61 5.57
C VAL A 440 -14.64 -18.32 4.78
N VAL A 441 -13.89 -17.38 5.35
CA VAL A 441 -13.32 -16.23 4.63
C VAL A 441 -11.83 -16.51 4.44
N LEU A 442 -11.40 -16.73 3.20
CA LEU A 442 -9.99 -16.85 2.86
C LEU A 442 -9.38 -15.45 2.75
N ALA A 443 -8.70 -15.00 3.80
CA ALA A 443 -8.09 -13.68 3.92
C ALA A 443 -6.54 -13.71 3.88
N ALA A 444 -5.97 -14.74 3.27
CA ALA A 444 -4.53 -14.91 3.09
C ALA A 444 -4.04 -14.16 1.84
N SER A 445 -2.76 -13.75 1.84
CA SER A 445 -2.12 -13.16 0.64
C SER A 445 -2.04 -14.20 -0.49
N LEU A 446 -2.01 -13.73 -1.75
CA LEU A 446 -1.97 -14.59 -2.93
C LEU A 446 -0.81 -15.59 -2.90
N GLY A 447 0.37 -15.19 -2.44
CA GLY A 447 1.52 -16.10 -2.33
C GLY A 447 1.27 -17.27 -1.39
N MET A 448 0.42 -17.11 -0.37
CA MET A 448 -0.01 -18.20 0.50
C MET A 448 -1.10 -19.08 -0.12
N VAL A 449 -1.94 -18.54 -1.01
CA VAL A 449 -3.03 -19.29 -1.67
C VAL A 449 -2.47 -20.49 -2.44
N GLU A 450 -1.35 -20.32 -3.15
CA GLU A 450 -0.66 -21.41 -3.87
C GLU A 450 -0.28 -22.57 -2.95
N LEU A 451 -0.01 -22.28 -1.67
CA LEU A 451 0.50 -23.25 -0.70
C LEU A 451 -0.64 -23.96 0.05
N ILE A 452 -1.72 -23.25 0.37
CA ILE A 452 -2.79 -23.77 1.24
C ILE A 452 -4.06 -24.18 0.47
N CYS A 453 -4.18 -23.84 -0.81
CA CYS A 453 -5.35 -24.14 -1.64
C CYS A 453 -5.05 -25.13 -2.77
N GLY A 454 -4.03 -25.99 -2.61
CA GLY A 454 -3.61 -26.94 -3.65
C GLY A 454 -4.74 -27.81 -4.22
N GLU A 455 -5.68 -28.26 -3.37
CA GLU A 455 -6.83 -29.03 -3.82
C GLU A 455 -7.80 -28.21 -4.71
N LEU A 456 -8.04 -26.94 -4.35
CA LEU A 456 -8.91 -26.02 -5.10
C LEU A 456 -8.29 -25.66 -6.45
N ILE A 457 -6.97 -25.44 -6.49
CA ILE A 457 -6.19 -25.17 -7.72
C ILE A 457 -6.20 -26.39 -8.65
N ALA A 458 -6.17 -27.60 -8.10
CA ALA A 458 -6.30 -28.82 -8.88
C ALA A 458 -7.73 -29.00 -9.43
N ASP A 459 -8.73 -28.65 -8.62
CA ASP A 459 -10.16 -28.79 -8.93
C ASP A 459 -10.64 -27.89 -10.06
N ARG A 460 -10.38 -26.58 -9.94
CA ARG A 460 -11.04 -25.56 -10.75
C ARG A 460 -10.05 -24.80 -11.64
N PRO A 461 -10.32 -24.66 -12.95
CA PRO A 461 -9.45 -23.91 -13.85
C PRO A 461 -9.33 -22.43 -13.44
N GLU A 462 -10.38 -21.84 -12.88
CA GLU A 462 -10.38 -20.43 -12.47
C GLU A 462 -9.36 -20.16 -11.35
N TRP A 463 -9.25 -21.07 -10.37
CA TRP A 463 -8.22 -20.99 -9.32
C TRP A 463 -6.81 -21.17 -9.88
N ARG A 464 -6.64 -22.08 -10.85
CA ARG A 464 -5.36 -22.34 -11.50
C ARG A 464 -4.90 -21.17 -12.35
N ASP A 465 -5.82 -20.54 -13.07
CA ASP A 465 -5.51 -19.39 -13.90
C ASP A 465 -5.21 -18.18 -13.03
N MET A 466 -5.98 -17.95 -11.96
CA MET A 466 -5.71 -16.88 -10.99
C MET A 466 -4.29 -16.97 -10.43
N THR A 467 -3.88 -18.12 -9.86
CA THR A 467 -2.55 -18.26 -9.25
C THR A 467 -1.42 -18.18 -10.26
N ARG A 468 -1.64 -18.62 -11.51
CA ARG A 468 -0.61 -18.53 -12.57
C ARG A 468 -0.45 -17.12 -13.16
N ARG A 469 -1.56 -16.37 -13.27
CA ARG A 469 -1.63 -15.13 -14.05
C ARG A 469 -1.55 -13.88 -13.19
N VAL A 470 -2.05 -13.91 -11.96
CA VAL A 470 -1.89 -12.79 -11.02
C VAL A 470 -0.53 -12.92 -10.35
N ARG A 471 0.32 -11.90 -10.51
CA ARG A 471 1.72 -11.95 -10.11
C ARG A 471 1.96 -11.31 -8.75
N THR A 472 3.02 -11.74 -8.08
CA THR A 472 3.48 -11.12 -6.83
C THR A 472 4.98 -10.85 -6.89
N VAL A 473 5.43 -9.80 -6.22
CA VAL A 473 6.84 -9.41 -6.13
C VAL A 473 7.27 -9.28 -4.66
N ALA A 474 8.51 -9.64 -4.36
CA ALA A 474 9.09 -9.37 -3.04
C ALA A 474 9.44 -7.89 -2.92
N THR A 475 9.43 -7.38 -1.70
CA THR A 475 9.85 -6.00 -1.40
C THR A 475 10.92 -5.99 -0.33
N GLN A 476 11.59 -4.86 -0.19
CA GLN A 476 12.60 -4.62 0.84
C GLN A 476 12.44 -3.22 1.38
N SER A 477 12.81 -3.04 2.64
CA SER A 477 12.84 -1.72 3.27
C SER A 477 13.88 -1.65 4.38
N PHE A 478 14.28 -0.45 4.74
CA PHE A 478 15.01 -0.20 5.97
C PHE A 478 14.65 1.17 6.55
N GLN A 479 14.84 1.33 7.86
CA GLN A 479 14.60 2.56 8.60
C GLN A 479 15.86 2.97 9.34
N LEU A 480 16.19 4.26 9.31
CA LEU A 480 17.33 4.84 10.00
C LEU A 480 16.87 5.82 11.06
N TRP A 481 17.46 5.74 12.25
CA TRP A 481 17.31 6.73 13.31
C TRP A 481 18.62 7.51 13.44
N LEU A 482 18.57 8.83 13.23
CA LEU A 482 19.77 9.66 13.08
C LEU A 482 19.90 10.66 14.25
N ARG A 483 21.12 10.81 14.75
CA ARG A 483 21.49 11.70 15.87
C ARG A 483 21.33 13.17 15.50
N SER A 484 21.58 13.51 14.24
CA SER A 484 21.45 14.86 13.70
C SER A 484 20.02 15.13 13.23
N SER A 485 19.60 16.39 13.36
CA SER A 485 18.32 16.85 12.80
C SER A 485 18.37 16.90 11.27
N GLU A 486 17.20 16.88 10.64
CA GLU A 486 17.08 16.94 9.17
C GLU A 486 17.77 18.16 8.57
N ASP A 487 17.62 19.35 9.20
CA ASP A 487 18.30 20.57 8.77
C ASP A 487 19.83 20.42 8.79
N GLN A 488 20.39 19.81 9.84
CA GLN A 488 21.83 19.56 9.95
C GLN A 488 22.33 18.54 8.92
N LEU A 489 21.46 17.63 8.50
CA LEU A 489 21.74 16.64 7.46
C LEU A 489 21.55 17.23 6.05
N GLY A 490 21.08 18.47 5.93
CA GLY A 490 20.86 19.17 4.66
C GLY A 490 19.46 18.99 4.08
N TRP A 491 18.52 18.44 4.85
CA TRP A 491 17.13 18.25 4.43
C TRP A 491 16.19 19.27 5.07
N GLY A 492 15.76 20.27 4.29
CA GLY A 492 14.90 21.35 4.76
C GLY A 492 13.39 21.15 4.51
N ARG A 493 12.95 19.92 4.23
CA ARG A 493 11.54 19.59 3.87
C ARG A 493 10.98 18.44 4.73
N PRO A 494 10.88 18.62 6.05
CA PRO A 494 10.46 17.55 6.96
C PRO A 494 9.11 16.97 6.57
N GLY A 495 8.97 15.64 6.66
CA GLY A 495 7.73 14.93 6.36
C GLY A 495 7.46 14.68 4.88
N VAL A 496 8.36 15.05 3.96
CA VAL A 496 8.21 14.74 2.52
C VAL A 496 8.52 13.27 2.22
N THR A 497 7.77 12.70 1.28
CA THR A 497 8.08 11.42 0.65
C THR A 497 8.50 11.66 -0.79
N THR A 498 9.61 11.03 -1.20
CA THR A 498 10.16 11.10 -2.54
C THR A 498 10.20 9.74 -3.22
N SER A 499 9.91 9.71 -4.52
CA SER A 499 10.02 8.52 -5.36
C SER A 499 10.81 8.82 -6.64
N GLY A 500 11.05 7.81 -7.47
CA GLY A 500 11.70 7.95 -8.76
C GLY A 500 13.21 8.12 -8.61
N TYR A 501 13.83 7.59 -7.55
CA TYR A 501 15.28 7.68 -7.40
C TYR A 501 15.98 6.40 -7.90
N VAL A 502 17.21 6.17 -7.42
CA VAL A 502 18.05 5.04 -7.82
C VAL A 502 17.55 3.77 -7.13
N ALA A 503 17.14 2.81 -7.95
CA ALA A 503 16.78 1.46 -7.53
C ALA A 503 17.94 0.75 -6.78
N PRO A 504 17.64 -0.19 -5.87
CA PRO A 504 16.30 -0.70 -5.55
C PRO A 504 15.66 -0.02 -4.33
N PHE A 505 16.21 1.10 -3.85
CA PHE A 505 15.59 1.97 -2.84
C PHE A 505 15.19 3.29 -3.50
N ASP A 506 14.32 3.17 -4.50
CA ASP A 506 13.79 4.26 -5.33
C ASP A 506 12.88 5.22 -4.54
N THR A 507 12.33 4.76 -3.42
CA THR A 507 11.42 5.52 -2.56
C THR A 507 12.04 5.79 -1.19
N TRP A 508 11.97 7.06 -0.77
CA TRP A 508 12.45 7.55 0.52
C TRP A 508 11.39 8.41 1.20
N ALA A 509 11.28 8.33 2.52
CA ALA A 509 10.37 9.16 3.29
C ALA A 509 11.03 9.70 4.57
N SER A 510 10.96 11.01 4.73
CA SER A 510 11.14 11.68 6.02
C SER A 510 9.91 11.41 6.89
N MET A 511 10.15 10.92 8.12
CA MET A 511 9.10 10.49 9.05
C MET A 511 9.21 11.11 10.47
N PRO A 512 9.62 12.38 10.66
CA PRO A 512 9.84 12.96 12.00
C PRO A 512 8.59 12.95 12.87
N GLN A 513 7.40 12.92 12.27
CA GLN A 513 6.12 12.86 12.97
C GLN A 513 5.91 11.57 13.78
N THR A 514 6.75 10.54 13.63
CA THR A 514 6.64 9.28 14.40
C THR A 514 7.48 9.27 15.67
N LEU A 515 8.50 10.14 15.77
CA LEU A 515 9.50 10.11 16.85
C LEU A 515 8.92 10.35 18.25
N TRP A 516 7.82 11.09 18.36
CA TRP A 516 7.17 11.35 19.65
C TRP A 516 6.66 10.07 20.31
N ALA A 517 6.37 9.03 19.52
CA ALA A 517 5.78 7.78 20.00
C ALA A 517 6.84 6.77 20.46
N GLU A 518 8.12 7.11 20.45
CA GLU A 518 9.25 6.23 20.78
C GLU A 518 9.87 6.60 22.14
N ALA A 519 10.52 5.64 22.81
CA ALA A 519 11.01 5.75 24.18
C ALA A 519 12.55 5.65 24.27
N TRP A 520 13.24 6.48 23.47
CA TRP A 520 14.71 6.53 23.45
C TRP A 520 15.31 7.17 24.71
N PRO A 521 16.48 6.66 25.18
CA PRO A 521 17.31 7.35 26.18
C PRO A 521 17.66 8.77 25.73
N ALA A 522 17.83 9.69 26.67
CA ALA A 522 18.02 11.12 26.34
C ALA A 522 19.31 11.37 25.55
N GLU A 523 20.37 10.63 25.87
CA GLU A 523 21.69 10.67 25.26
C GLU A 523 21.75 10.09 23.85
N ASP A 524 20.79 9.24 23.48
CA ASP A 524 20.74 8.51 22.21
C ASP A 524 19.45 8.80 21.43
N ARG A 525 18.74 9.88 21.80
CA ARG A 525 17.46 10.23 21.20
C ARG A 525 17.66 10.69 19.74
N PRO A 526 17.00 10.04 18.77
CA PRO A 526 17.05 10.44 17.38
C PRO A 526 16.37 11.79 17.17
N ARG A 527 16.93 12.56 16.23
CA ARG A 527 16.42 13.86 15.78
C ARG A 527 15.88 13.83 14.36
N ALA A 528 16.15 12.76 13.62
CA ALA A 528 15.57 12.49 12.32
C ALA A 528 15.33 10.98 12.18
N VAL A 529 14.33 10.63 11.39
CA VAL A 529 14.05 9.24 11.03
C VAL A 529 13.65 9.17 9.56
N ALA A 530 14.27 8.22 8.85
CA ALA A 530 14.17 8.09 7.41
C ALA A 530 13.82 6.65 7.03
N TYR A 531 12.82 6.48 6.18
CA TYR A 531 12.35 5.17 5.71
C TYR A 531 12.69 5.03 4.22
N PHE A 532 13.14 3.86 3.82
CA PHE A 532 13.51 3.53 2.44
C PHE A 532 12.79 2.26 2.02
N CYS A 533 12.29 2.20 0.79
CA CYS A 533 11.71 0.97 0.26
C CYS A 533 11.86 0.86 -1.26
N GLY A 534 11.69 -0.37 -1.74
CA GLY A 534 11.55 -0.68 -3.16
C GLY A 534 11.39 -2.18 -3.40
N VAL A 535 11.44 -2.59 -4.66
CA VAL A 535 11.30 -4.00 -5.04
C VAL A 535 12.55 -4.81 -4.72
N LEU A 536 12.36 -6.12 -4.52
CA LEU A 536 13.45 -7.07 -4.38
C LEU A 536 13.30 -8.16 -5.44
N ASP A 537 14.31 -8.33 -6.28
CA ASP A 537 14.45 -9.46 -7.20
C ASP A 537 14.69 -10.76 -6.39
N ALA A 538 13.62 -11.33 -5.85
CA ALA A 538 13.66 -12.59 -5.12
C ALA A 538 12.78 -13.63 -5.82
N PRO A 539 13.39 -14.62 -6.49
CA PRO A 539 12.68 -15.67 -7.20
C PRO A 539 11.65 -16.37 -6.31
N TRP A 540 10.48 -16.66 -6.89
CA TRP A 540 9.39 -17.44 -6.29
C TRP A 540 8.70 -18.26 -7.39
N PRO A 541 8.41 -19.57 -7.17
CA PRO A 541 8.74 -20.38 -5.98
C PRO A 541 10.25 -20.63 -5.83
N VAL A 542 10.66 -21.04 -4.63
CA VAL A 542 12.08 -21.25 -4.29
C VAL A 542 12.51 -22.69 -4.59
N GLU A 543 13.61 -22.86 -5.33
CA GLU A 543 14.21 -24.19 -5.60
C GLU A 543 15.29 -24.59 -4.58
N SER A 544 15.96 -23.61 -3.97
CA SER A 544 17.01 -23.84 -2.96
C SER A 544 16.45 -24.17 -1.57
N ALA A 545 17.29 -24.68 -0.67
CA ALA A 545 16.92 -24.86 0.74
C ALA A 545 16.38 -23.55 1.36
N PRO A 546 15.26 -23.59 2.12
CA PRO A 546 14.63 -22.40 2.71
C PRO A 546 15.60 -21.51 3.53
N ALA A 547 16.42 -22.13 4.38
CA ALA A 547 17.40 -21.42 5.21
C ALA A 547 18.44 -20.67 4.37
N ASP A 548 18.93 -21.27 3.28
CA ASP A 548 19.90 -20.65 2.38
C ASP A 548 19.28 -19.52 1.58
N TYR A 549 18.02 -19.66 1.15
CA TYR A 549 17.27 -18.60 0.48
C TYR A 549 17.10 -17.38 1.40
N LEU A 550 16.65 -17.60 2.63
CA LEU A 550 16.47 -16.54 3.63
C LEU A 550 17.79 -15.83 3.92
N ARG A 551 18.87 -16.59 4.18
CA ARG A 551 20.21 -16.06 4.45
C ARG A 551 20.72 -15.20 3.30
N ARG A 552 20.63 -15.70 2.05
CA ARG A 552 21.08 -14.96 0.85
C ARG A 552 20.29 -13.68 0.64
N CYS A 553 18.96 -13.72 0.79
CA CYS A 553 18.13 -12.54 0.63
C CYS A 553 18.49 -11.47 1.67
N ARG A 554 18.62 -11.85 2.95
CA ARG A 554 19.05 -10.92 4.02
C ARG A 554 20.42 -10.31 3.74
N GLN A 555 21.42 -11.13 3.40
CA GLN A 555 22.75 -10.64 3.05
C GLN A 555 22.73 -9.67 1.88
N ARG A 556 21.94 -9.96 0.84
CA ARG A 556 21.80 -9.07 -0.32
C ARG A 556 21.16 -7.74 0.05
N VAL A 557 20.04 -7.75 0.79
CA VAL A 557 19.37 -6.50 1.22
C VAL A 557 20.31 -5.67 2.09
N SER A 558 20.98 -6.26 3.08
CA SER A 558 21.95 -5.53 3.93
C SER A 558 23.09 -4.93 3.10
N ALA A 559 23.66 -5.69 2.15
CA ALA A 559 24.74 -5.19 1.30
C ALA A 559 24.29 -4.06 0.38
N THR A 560 23.10 -4.18 -0.23
CA THR A 560 22.55 -3.16 -1.11
C THR A 560 22.13 -1.90 -0.35
N ALA A 561 21.59 -2.04 0.86
CA ALA A 561 21.27 -0.89 1.72
C ALA A 561 22.53 -0.13 2.13
N ALA A 562 23.61 -0.84 2.51
CA ALA A 562 24.89 -0.21 2.80
C ALA A 562 25.48 0.53 1.59
N ASP A 563 25.47 -0.10 0.41
CA ASP A 563 25.93 0.55 -0.84
C ASP A 563 25.10 1.78 -1.20
N HIS A 564 23.78 1.72 -1.02
CA HIS A 564 22.89 2.86 -1.23
C HIS A 564 23.19 4.01 -0.27
N LEU A 565 23.45 3.71 1.01
CA LEU A 565 23.85 4.72 1.98
C LEU A 565 25.19 5.36 1.61
N ASP A 566 26.18 4.58 1.20
CA ASP A 566 27.50 5.12 0.85
C ASP A 566 27.50 5.97 -0.43
N ARG A 567 26.61 5.67 -1.40
CA ARG A 567 26.69 6.24 -2.76
C ARG A 567 25.54 7.15 -3.16
N HIS A 568 24.37 6.97 -2.57
CA HIS A 568 23.12 7.54 -3.11
C HIS A 568 22.36 8.39 -2.09
N VAL A 569 22.51 8.14 -0.79
CA VAL A 569 21.78 8.91 0.25
C VAL A 569 22.09 10.39 0.25
N GLY A 570 23.23 10.81 -0.31
CA GLY A 570 23.66 12.21 -0.39
C GLY A 570 22.68 13.12 -1.15
N LEU A 571 21.80 12.56 -1.99
CA LEU A 571 20.70 13.34 -2.59
C LEU A 571 19.76 13.92 -1.52
N TYR A 572 19.46 13.13 -0.48
CA TYR A 572 18.53 13.50 0.58
C TYR A 572 19.25 14.07 1.80
N LEU A 573 20.38 13.46 2.17
CA LEU A 573 21.11 13.76 3.41
C LEU A 573 22.59 14.05 3.10
N PRO A 574 22.90 15.14 2.36
CA PRO A 574 24.29 15.47 2.01
C PRO A 574 25.18 15.65 3.24
N GLY A 575 24.64 16.14 4.37
CA GLY A 575 25.35 16.25 5.64
C GLY A 575 25.64 14.92 6.34
N ALA A 576 25.09 13.80 5.83
CA ALA A 576 25.39 12.45 6.29
C ALA A 576 26.52 11.77 5.51
N VAL A 577 27.09 12.43 4.50
CA VAL A 577 28.09 11.83 3.59
C VAL A 577 29.44 12.52 3.78
N THR A 578 30.48 11.71 3.87
CA THR A 578 31.89 12.12 3.97
C THR A 578 32.66 11.62 2.74
N GLU A 579 33.94 11.99 2.63
CA GLU A 579 34.84 11.41 1.61
C GLU A 579 34.95 9.87 1.69
N ARG A 580 34.60 9.28 2.84
CA ARG A 580 34.64 7.83 3.08
C ARG A 580 33.29 7.14 2.88
N GLY A 581 32.27 7.85 2.39
CA GLY A 581 30.89 7.36 2.30
C GLY A 581 30.03 7.84 3.47
N PHE A 582 29.01 7.06 3.83
CA PHE A 582 28.05 7.42 4.86
C PHE A 582 28.72 7.54 6.24
N ALA A 583 28.34 8.56 7.01
CA ALA A 583 28.79 8.77 8.38
C ALA A 583 28.01 7.85 9.34
N TRP A 584 28.42 6.58 9.41
CA TRP A 584 27.79 5.52 10.20
C TRP A 584 27.67 5.84 11.71
N GLU A 585 28.50 6.73 12.24
CA GLU A 585 28.43 7.25 13.61
C GLU A 585 27.16 8.08 13.89
N LEU A 586 26.49 8.57 12.84
CA LEU A 586 25.23 9.32 12.96
C LEU A 586 24.04 8.44 13.36
N LEU A 587 24.15 7.12 13.24
CA LEU A 587 23.08 6.20 13.63
C LEU A 587 22.90 6.17 15.16
N CYS A 588 21.67 6.29 15.62
CA CYS A 588 21.28 6.04 17.00
C CYS A 588 21.22 4.53 17.25
N GLY A 589 21.45 4.09 18.48
CA GLY A 589 21.44 2.67 18.85
C GLY A 589 22.56 1.84 18.24
N ASN A 590 23.58 2.47 17.63
CA ASN A 590 24.69 1.77 16.97
C ASN A 590 25.70 1.14 17.96
N GLY A 591 25.67 1.53 19.24
CA GLY A 591 26.58 1.02 20.27
C GLY A 591 28.05 1.07 19.85
N ASP A 592 28.73 -0.07 19.91
CA ASP A 592 30.13 -0.22 19.50
C ASP A 592 30.29 -0.57 18.02
N SER A 593 29.20 -0.78 17.26
CA SER A 593 29.26 -1.06 15.83
C SER A 593 29.88 0.12 15.07
N ARG A 594 30.67 -0.20 14.04
CA ARG A 594 31.40 0.76 13.21
C ARG A 594 31.23 0.42 11.73
N GLY A 595 31.28 1.44 10.89
CA GLY A 595 31.08 1.28 9.44
C GLY A 595 29.73 0.63 9.13
N SER A 596 29.65 -0.10 8.02
CA SER A 596 28.41 -0.73 7.55
C SER A 596 27.82 -1.76 8.51
N ALA A 597 28.59 -2.32 9.46
CA ALA A 597 28.07 -3.18 10.51
C ALA A 597 27.11 -2.45 11.46
N ALA A 598 27.12 -1.11 11.51
CA ALA A 598 26.12 -0.35 12.24
C ALA A 598 24.71 -0.48 11.65
N LEU A 599 24.58 -0.86 10.37
CA LEU A 599 23.27 -1.13 9.75
C LEU A 599 22.52 -2.27 10.45
N ASP A 600 23.22 -3.28 10.97
CA ASP A 600 22.62 -4.43 11.66
C ASP A 600 21.91 -4.03 12.97
N THR A 601 22.17 -2.83 13.48
CA THR A 601 21.47 -2.26 14.64
C THR A 601 20.17 -1.54 14.27
N GLN A 602 20.00 -1.24 12.99
CA GLN A 602 18.82 -0.56 12.45
C GLN A 602 17.74 -1.57 12.05
N HIS A 603 16.59 -1.09 11.59
CA HIS A 603 15.52 -1.98 11.14
C HIS A 603 15.63 -2.23 9.64
N VAL A 604 15.69 -3.50 9.24
CA VAL A 604 15.74 -3.94 7.84
C VAL A 604 14.67 -5.01 7.64
N SER A 605 13.74 -4.76 6.71
CA SER A 605 12.71 -5.72 6.33
C SER A 605 13.00 -6.35 4.98
N VAL A 606 12.88 -7.69 4.93
CA VAL A 606 13.11 -8.51 3.74
C VAL A 606 11.83 -9.30 3.47
N ASN A 607 10.93 -8.71 2.68
CA ASN A 607 9.55 -9.16 2.54
C ASN A 607 9.45 -10.23 1.45
N ILE A 608 10.08 -11.38 1.72
CA ILE A 608 10.11 -12.55 0.83
C ILE A 608 9.11 -13.63 1.23
N ASP A 609 8.54 -13.56 2.44
CA ASP A 609 7.51 -14.51 2.88
C ASP A 609 6.34 -14.48 1.90
N PRO A 610 5.74 -15.63 1.54
CA PRO A 610 4.60 -15.65 0.64
C PRO A 610 3.40 -14.82 1.15
N SER A 611 3.28 -14.56 2.46
CA SER A 611 2.27 -13.63 3.00
C SER A 611 2.56 -12.16 2.73
N ASP A 612 3.83 -11.81 2.54
CA ASP A 612 4.34 -10.44 2.56
C ASP A 612 4.50 -9.86 1.16
N ARG A 613 4.62 -10.74 0.14
CA ARG A 613 4.77 -10.35 -1.26
C ARG A 613 3.65 -9.43 -1.73
N TYR A 614 4.04 -8.35 -2.40
CA TYR A 614 3.12 -7.37 -2.98
C TYR A 614 2.39 -8.00 -4.17
N VAL A 615 1.09 -7.77 -4.29
CA VAL A 615 0.29 -8.30 -5.42
C VAL A 615 0.27 -7.28 -6.54
N GLN A 616 0.85 -7.64 -7.68
CA GLN A 616 1.04 -6.73 -8.81
C GLN A 616 -0.20 -6.66 -9.71
N SER A 617 -0.28 -5.57 -10.45
CA SER A 617 -1.31 -5.31 -11.46
C SER A 617 -0.70 -5.36 -12.86
N VAL A 618 -0.12 -6.52 -13.20
CA VAL A 618 0.55 -6.70 -14.49
C VAL A 618 -0.47 -6.73 -15.63
N PRO A 619 -0.10 -6.31 -16.86
CA PRO A 619 -0.98 -6.32 -18.01
C PRO A 619 -1.63 -7.70 -18.25
N GLY A 620 -2.93 -7.69 -18.50
CA GLY A 620 -3.75 -8.85 -18.85
C GLY A 620 -4.07 -9.81 -17.71
N SER A 621 -3.65 -9.48 -16.47
CA SER A 621 -3.88 -10.34 -15.30
C SER A 621 -5.23 -10.10 -14.59
N ASP A 622 -5.85 -8.94 -14.79
CA ASP A 622 -7.02 -8.49 -14.04
C ASP A 622 -8.23 -9.42 -14.23
N LYS A 623 -8.47 -9.91 -15.45
CA LYS A 623 -9.55 -10.85 -15.79
C LYS A 623 -9.45 -12.21 -15.09
N TYR A 624 -8.31 -12.53 -14.48
CA TYR A 624 -8.10 -13.78 -13.75
C TYR A 624 -8.28 -13.61 -12.24
N ARG A 625 -8.51 -12.39 -11.76
CA ARG A 625 -8.80 -12.13 -10.35
C ARG A 625 -10.24 -12.56 -10.05
N LEU A 626 -10.40 -13.46 -9.09
CA LEU A 626 -11.73 -13.89 -8.64
C LEU A 626 -12.37 -12.81 -7.76
N ARG A 627 -13.67 -12.57 -7.93
CA ARG A 627 -14.45 -11.78 -6.97
C ARG A 627 -14.64 -12.53 -5.65
N ALA A 628 -15.06 -11.82 -4.62
CA ALA A 628 -15.31 -12.37 -3.29
C ALA A 628 -16.30 -13.56 -3.28
N ASP A 629 -17.23 -13.61 -4.22
CA ASP A 629 -18.28 -14.62 -4.40
C ASP A 629 -17.96 -15.68 -5.48
N GLU A 630 -16.79 -15.61 -6.12
CA GLU A 630 -16.41 -16.49 -7.23
C GLU A 630 -15.46 -17.62 -6.81
N SER A 631 -15.45 -17.99 -5.53
CA SER A 631 -14.66 -19.14 -5.06
C SER A 631 -15.09 -20.45 -5.73
N GLY A 632 -16.34 -20.56 -6.16
CA GLY A 632 -16.93 -21.80 -6.67
C GLY A 632 -17.30 -22.82 -5.59
N TYR A 633 -17.26 -22.45 -4.31
CA TYR A 633 -17.62 -23.33 -3.20
C TYR A 633 -18.65 -22.67 -2.26
N ASP A 634 -19.66 -23.43 -1.85
CA ASP A 634 -20.86 -22.96 -1.15
C ASP A 634 -20.59 -22.23 0.17
N ASN A 635 -19.43 -22.49 0.80
CA ASN A 635 -19.07 -21.96 2.09
C ASN A 635 -17.74 -21.20 2.12
N LEU A 636 -17.17 -20.87 0.97
CA LEU A 636 -15.91 -20.13 0.87
C LEU A 636 -16.14 -18.78 0.20
N VAL A 637 -15.73 -17.70 0.85
CA VAL A 637 -15.64 -16.37 0.24
C VAL A 637 -14.21 -15.86 0.29
N LEU A 638 -13.84 -15.01 -0.66
CA LEU A 638 -12.47 -14.57 -0.88
C LEU A 638 -12.28 -13.12 -0.41
N ALA A 639 -11.18 -12.86 0.30
CA ALA A 639 -10.81 -11.53 0.77
C ALA A 639 -9.31 -11.27 0.59
N GLY A 640 -8.93 -10.18 -0.06
CA GLY A 640 -7.54 -9.79 -0.28
C GLY A 640 -7.38 -8.76 -1.38
N ASP A 641 -6.27 -8.03 -1.36
CA ASP A 641 -5.84 -7.10 -2.43
C ASP A 641 -5.61 -7.80 -3.79
N TRP A 642 -5.61 -9.13 -3.80
CA TRP A 642 -5.53 -9.97 -5.01
C TRP A 642 -6.88 -10.30 -5.65
N THR A 643 -7.98 -10.17 -4.92
CA THR A 643 -9.33 -10.41 -5.48
C THR A 643 -9.71 -9.31 -6.47
N ASP A 644 -10.72 -9.58 -7.30
CA ASP A 644 -11.37 -8.51 -8.07
C ASP A 644 -12.27 -7.70 -7.13
N SER A 645 -11.72 -6.65 -6.55
CA SER A 645 -12.44 -5.69 -5.69
C SER A 645 -13.00 -4.51 -6.48
N GLY A 646 -12.57 -4.37 -7.74
CA GLY A 646 -12.80 -3.19 -8.57
C GLY A 646 -11.69 -2.12 -8.46
N LEU A 647 -10.90 -2.12 -7.39
CA LEU A 647 -9.63 -1.40 -7.28
C LEU A 647 -8.51 -2.45 -7.28
N ASN A 648 -8.18 -3.00 -8.45
CA ASN A 648 -7.29 -4.17 -8.60
C ASN A 648 -5.79 -3.82 -8.45
N ALA A 649 -5.47 -3.00 -7.45
CA ALA A 649 -4.13 -2.57 -7.05
C ALA A 649 -3.76 -3.15 -5.68
N GLY A 650 -2.48 -3.48 -5.49
CA GLY A 650 -1.96 -3.87 -4.18
C GLY A 650 -1.96 -2.70 -3.19
N CYS A 651 -3.08 -2.41 -2.55
CA CYS A 651 -3.16 -1.30 -1.59
C CYS A 651 -4.16 -1.60 -0.48
N ILE A 652 -4.09 -0.79 0.58
CA ILE A 652 -4.98 -0.95 1.73
C ILE A 652 -6.45 -0.73 1.37
N GLU A 653 -6.75 0.21 0.48
CA GLU A 653 -8.11 0.49 0.03
C GLU A 653 -8.72 -0.75 -0.64
N ALA A 654 -7.99 -1.39 -1.55
CA ALA A 654 -8.41 -2.64 -2.20
C ALA A 654 -8.61 -3.78 -1.19
N ALA A 655 -7.73 -3.91 -0.20
CA ALA A 655 -7.85 -4.92 0.85
C ALA A 655 -9.11 -4.70 1.71
N VAL A 656 -9.40 -3.45 2.10
CA VAL A 656 -10.60 -3.09 2.86
C VAL A 656 -11.86 -3.35 2.03
N MET A 657 -11.90 -2.86 0.78
CA MET A 657 -13.00 -3.10 -0.16
C MET A 657 -13.29 -4.59 -0.30
N SER A 658 -12.25 -5.40 -0.54
CA SER A 658 -12.37 -6.85 -0.68
C SER A 658 -12.93 -7.52 0.57
N GLY A 659 -12.43 -7.17 1.77
CA GLY A 659 -12.94 -7.69 3.03
C GLY A 659 -14.41 -7.36 3.28
N LEU A 660 -14.81 -6.11 2.98
CA LEU A 660 -16.21 -5.68 3.07
C LEU A 660 -17.10 -6.42 2.06
N GLN A 661 -16.62 -6.65 0.84
CA GLN A 661 -17.32 -7.43 -0.20
C GLN A 661 -17.52 -8.89 0.24
N ALA A 662 -16.49 -9.54 0.79
CA ALA A 662 -16.59 -10.90 1.33
C ALA A 662 -17.63 -11.02 2.44
N ALA A 663 -17.65 -10.05 3.36
CA ALA A 663 -18.67 -9.98 4.39
C ALA A 663 -20.08 -9.74 3.81
N ASN A 664 -20.22 -8.87 2.82
CA ASN A 664 -21.51 -8.64 2.15
C ASN A 664 -22.07 -9.94 1.53
N THR A 665 -21.22 -10.74 0.88
CA THR A 665 -21.61 -12.04 0.32
C THR A 665 -22.16 -12.97 1.41
N LEU A 666 -21.45 -13.14 2.54
CA LEU A 666 -21.93 -13.97 3.65
C LEU A 666 -23.20 -13.43 4.32
N LEU A 667 -23.37 -12.11 4.31
CA LEU A 667 -24.56 -11.44 4.86
C LEU A 667 -25.74 -11.47 3.88
N GLY A 668 -25.58 -11.97 2.65
CA GLY A 668 -26.61 -11.95 1.60
C GLY A 668 -26.94 -10.54 1.09
N ARG A 669 -25.99 -9.61 1.20
CA ARG A 669 -26.10 -8.23 0.71
C ARG A 669 -25.44 -8.14 -0.68
N GLY A 670 -25.83 -7.15 -1.49
CA GLY A 670 -25.17 -6.92 -2.78
C GLY A 670 -23.66 -6.65 -2.60
N ARG A 671 -22.83 -7.11 -3.54
CA ARG A 671 -21.34 -6.99 -3.49
C ARG A 671 -20.89 -5.61 -3.04
N LEU A 672 -21.42 -4.57 -3.69
CA LEU A 672 -21.03 -3.17 -3.46
C LEU A 672 -21.83 -2.47 -2.34
N HIS A 673 -22.55 -3.22 -1.49
CA HIS A 673 -23.32 -2.64 -0.40
C HIS A 673 -22.40 -1.92 0.60
N ARG A 674 -22.60 -0.59 0.74
CA ARG A 674 -21.75 0.30 1.55
C ARG A 674 -20.26 0.14 1.21
N ILE A 675 -19.96 0.05 -0.10
CA ILE A 675 -18.63 0.20 -0.68
C ILE A 675 -18.60 1.54 -1.41
N ARG A 676 -17.65 2.40 -1.05
CA ARG A 676 -17.51 3.77 -1.53
C ARG A 676 -16.52 3.86 -2.69
N GLY A 677 -16.53 4.99 -3.40
CA GLY A 677 -15.52 5.30 -4.42
C GLY A 677 -15.78 4.70 -5.80
N PHE A 678 -14.96 5.12 -6.75
CA PHE A 678 -14.91 4.59 -8.11
C PHE A 678 -14.20 3.24 -8.15
N HIS A 679 -14.66 2.38 -9.04
CA HIS A 679 -14.13 1.04 -9.23
C HIS A 679 -14.26 0.64 -10.71
N LEU A 680 -13.40 -0.26 -11.16
CA LEU A 680 -13.54 -0.93 -12.43
C LEU A 680 -14.83 -1.77 -12.41
N PRO A 681 -15.66 -1.72 -13.48
CA PRO A 681 -16.92 -2.44 -13.56
C PRO A 681 -16.76 -3.96 -13.43
#